data_AF-A0AA36HYX8-F1
#
_entry.id   AF-A0AA36HYX8-F1
#
_cell.length_a   1.000
_cell.length_b   1.000
_cell.length_c   1.000
_cell.angle_alpha   90.00
_cell.angle_beta   90.00
_cell.angle_gamma   90.00
#
_symmetry.space_group_name_H-M   'P 1'
#
loop_
_entity.id
_entity.type
_entity.pdbx_description
1 polymer ?
#
loop_
_entity_poly.entity_id
_entity_poly.type
_entity_poly.pdbx_seq_one_letter_code
_entity_poly.pdbx_strand_id
1 'polypeptide(L)'
;MPETVMGSKQAQSHVKQMLVQILAAVVSAKRFGSERLAGLRPTLAWLMLALAARAGWTMLQHLRGYVHLRISAPLKRSGVKYAKPCAHGWRAPCPCCKRPLDIQLAGPETPQLIHPEAKGRFAYLICLWGSSPEYIAGALVLGSSIQRTGSKHDRVCMYTEDVPKEYIRLLSKFWRCKCIDHVDAVLEQLSFPDREERFANVFTKLRGLGLTEYEKVLMMDIDLLVMSNIDELFDLPAPAALRRGMNEWGRNCHGEPIDGRSFLLGEDKSMPRWSWGQGTGINAGVMLWQPNQEVLEQMLAELSEPNHPEHVRGNGPEQDYLSRFWADAPWTYIGVQYNFQLHQMFFALHPDRAQYAERANLLHTPEEIKVIHYSGKPTAKPWHRVLDDKWRDFWPSRCRDDEYVHLFAEEFMGYWLWVKRDRAKFESQKQVTGSWDLAGMELTEDGEYCRTSKGYPEVLHIPEAVNQGAMNILSLCLSKWFDIYASLEEELGIDLRSSLMSAGHCKPSPAPTLSMPRTETLLKHTAWRRTSRGGWWVEAEKSDKGEQSNALNKLTATCGISLDSKFVSLRDSTSIFEESGPDVSGLFVKLQGQTAARHFRLDSEDLTPVQFWVAGVPPGATVLVAMVDADAASLDAVLRVLAPLGVPKQPPPSNTRVLSCISVAGSDASQDVPCANHASPDVAYASLLRAESRS
;
A
#
# COMPACT_ATOMS: atom_id res chain seq x y z
N MET A 1 31.80 43.28 -21.00
CA MET A 1 33.05 42.78 -20.41
C MET A 1 32.76 41.45 -19.72
N PRO A 2 33.50 40.37 -20.00
CA PRO A 2 33.33 39.08 -19.34
C PRO A 2 34.33 38.97 -18.18
N GLU A 3 33.86 38.67 -16.97
CA GLU A 3 34.71 38.08 -15.92
C GLU A 3 33.85 37.52 -14.77
N THR A 4 34.30 36.38 -14.22
CA THR A 4 33.80 35.61 -13.05
C THR A 4 32.82 34.44 -13.26
N VAL A 5 33.18 33.50 -14.14
CA VAL A 5 32.64 32.10 -14.15
C VAL A 5 33.55 31.10 -13.39
N MET A 6 34.71 31.51 -12.86
CA MET A 6 35.66 30.57 -12.22
C MET A 6 35.34 30.15 -10.77
N GLY A 7 34.26 30.64 -10.14
CA GLY A 7 33.95 30.31 -8.73
C GLY A 7 33.13 29.03 -8.49
N SER A 8 32.50 28.44 -9.53
CA SER A 8 31.47 27.39 -9.32
C SER A 8 32.02 25.97 -9.18
N LYS A 9 33.08 25.60 -9.91
CA LYS A 9 33.63 24.23 -9.92
C LYS A 9 34.30 23.83 -8.61
N GLN A 10 35.03 24.75 -7.97
CA GLN A 10 35.72 24.49 -6.70
C GLN A 10 34.74 24.42 -5.51
N ALA A 11 33.64 25.18 -5.56
CA ALA A 11 32.54 25.09 -4.60
C ALA A 11 31.73 23.78 -4.76
N GLN A 12 31.52 23.32 -5.99
CA GLN A 12 30.85 22.03 -6.28
C GLN A 12 31.69 20.82 -5.83
N SER A 13 33.02 20.88 -5.98
CA SER A 13 33.96 19.85 -5.49
C SER A 13 33.92 19.72 -3.96
N HIS A 14 33.92 20.84 -3.22
CA HIS A 14 33.83 20.82 -1.76
C HIS A 14 32.49 20.28 -1.24
N VAL A 15 31.37 20.55 -1.93
CA VAL A 15 30.05 20.01 -1.56
C VAL A 15 29.96 18.50 -1.83
N LYS A 16 30.55 18.00 -2.92
CA LYS A 16 30.64 16.55 -3.20
C LYS A 16 31.50 15.82 -2.16
N GLN A 17 32.64 16.38 -1.74
CA GLN A 17 33.43 15.85 -0.61
C GLN A 17 32.64 15.84 0.71
N MET A 18 31.83 16.87 0.97
CA MET A 18 31.00 16.98 2.17
C MET A 18 29.92 15.88 2.25
N LEU A 19 29.27 15.54 1.12
CA LEU A 19 28.26 14.46 1.06
C LEU A 19 28.87 13.07 1.29
N VAL A 20 30.05 12.82 0.74
CA VAL A 20 30.80 11.56 0.96
C VAL A 20 31.22 11.41 2.42
N GLN A 21 31.66 12.49 3.07
CA GLN A 21 32.02 12.48 4.49
C GLN A 21 30.81 12.28 5.42
N ILE A 22 29.64 12.85 5.09
CA ILE A 22 28.40 12.60 5.83
C ILE A 22 27.95 11.13 5.68
N LEU A 23 28.04 10.57 4.47
CA LEU A 23 27.74 9.15 4.22
C LEU A 23 28.69 8.23 5.00
N ALA A 24 30.00 8.52 4.97
CA ALA A 24 31.02 7.78 5.71
C ALA A 24 30.80 7.88 7.23
N ALA A 25 30.41 9.05 7.76
CA ALA A 25 30.11 9.23 9.18
C ALA A 25 28.86 8.45 9.62
N VAL A 26 27.81 8.40 8.80
CA VAL A 26 26.59 7.62 9.07
C VAL A 26 26.84 6.11 9.01
N VAL A 27 27.70 5.67 8.09
CA VAL A 27 28.12 4.26 7.97
C VAL A 27 29.07 3.86 9.12
N SER A 28 30.00 4.74 9.50
CA SER A 28 30.99 4.47 10.56
C SER A 28 30.39 4.52 11.98
N ALA A 29 29.39 5.39 12.22
CA ALA A 29 28.69 5.49 13.51
C ALA A 29 27.90 4.22 13.90
N LYS A 30 27.76 3.24 13.00
CA LYS A 30 27.11 1.95 13.27
C LYS A 30 28.09 0.80 13.52
N ARG A 31 29.40 1.04 13.41
CA ARG A 31 30.46 0.06 13.75
C ARG A 31 30.78 0.00 15.24
N PHE A 32 30.34 0.99 16.02
CA PHE A 32 30.47 1.06 17.47
C PHE A 32 29.09 1.27 18.09
N GLY A 33 28.72 0.46 19.09
CA GLY A 33 27.37 0.38 19.66
C GLY A 33 26.73 1.69 20.16
N SER A 34 25.45 1.61 20.47
CA SER A 34 24.44 2.69 20.58
C SER A 34 24.61 3.75 21.67
N GLU A 35 25.74 3.86 22.38
CA GLU A 35 25.85 4.74 23.55
C GLU A 35 26.64 6.05 23.35
N ARG A 36 27.19 6.33 22.17
CA ARG A 36 27.96 7.60 21.93
C ARG A 36 27.37 8.56 20.90
N LEU A 37 26.07 8.50 20.63
CA LEU A 37 25.39 9.50 19.75
C LEU A 37 25.15 10.86 20.42
N ALA A 38 25.29 10.97 21.75
CA ALA A 38 25.10 12.23 22.48
C ALA A 38 26.30 13.20 22.38
N GLY A 39 27.52 12.71 22.09
CA GLY A 39 28.76 13.50 22.10
C GLY A 39 29.13 14.21 20.79
N LEU A 40 28.38 14.02 19.70
CA LEU A 40 28.70 14.51 18.35
C LEU A 40 28.08 15.88 17.99
N ARG A 41 27.30 16.48 18.89
CA ARG A 41 26.68 17.81 18.69
C ARG A 41 27.68 18.99 18.64
N PRO A 42 28.78 19.03 19.43
CA PRO A 42 29.68 20.19 19.44
C PRO A 42 30.62 20.26 18.23
N THR A 43 31.05 19.11 17.71
CA THR A 43 32.01 19.01 16.59
C THR A 43 31.39 19.38 15.25
N LEU A 44 30.10 19.10 15.02
CA LEU A 44 29.38 19.56 13.83
C LEU A 44 29.13 21.08 13.85
N ALA A 45 28.85 21.65 15.03
CA ALA A 45 28.60 23.08 15.17
C ALA A 45 29.87 23.92 14.92
N TRP A 46 31.03 23.47 15.40
CA TRP A 46 32.32 24.11 15.15
C TRP A 46 32.76 24.05 13.69
N LEU A 47 32.49 22.94 13.00
CA LEU A 47 32.77 22.81 11.57
C LEU A 47 31.93 23.80 10.74
N MET A 48 30.66 23.99 11.13
CA MET A 48 29.73 24.90 10.45
C MET A 48 30.06 26.38 10.67
N LEU A 49 30.52 26.76 11.87
CA LEU A 49 30.96 28.12 12.21
C LEU A 49 32.27 28.52 11.48
N ALA A 50 33.22 27.59 11.37
CA ALA A 50 34.46 27.81 10.61
C ALA A 50 34.21 27.93 9.09
N LEU A 51 33.17 27.27 8.57
CA LEU A 51 32.76 27.34 7.17
C LEU A 51 31.99 28.64 6.84
N ALA A 52 31.19 29.17 7.78
CA ALA A 52 30.48 30.43 7.62
C ALA A 52 31.42 31.64 7.57
N ALA A 53 32.51 31.62 8.34
CA ALA A 53 33.50 32.71 8.38
C ALA A 53 34.32 32.85 7.07
N ARG A 54 34.39 31.80 6.24
CA ARG A 54 35.26 31.74 5.05
C ARG A 54 34.56 32.09 3.73
N ALA A 55 33.22 32.19 3.71
CA ALA A 55 32.44 32.28 2.48
C ALA A 55 31.87 33.67 2.14
N GLY A 56 32.04 34.69 3.00
CA GLY A 56 31.60 36.06 2.71
C GLY A 56 30.08 36.25 2.72
N TRP A 57 29.59 37.13 3.59
CA TRP A 57 28.16 37.30 3.91
C TRP A 57 27.27 37.75 2.73
N THR A 58 27.86 38.23 1.63
CA THR A 58 27.16 38.79 0.46
C THR A 58 26.67 37.76 -0.55
N MET A 59 27.21 36.53 -0.57
CA MET A 59 26.78 35.47 -1.51
C MET A 59 25.49 34.75 -1.08
N LEU A 60 25.04 34.96 0.16
CA LEU A 60 23.85 34.33 0.75
C LEU A 60 22.52 34.95 0.29
N GLN A 61 22.52 36.18 -0.25
CA GLN A 61 21.27 36.85 -0.66
C GLN A 61 20.81 36.53 -2.10
N HIS A 62 21.66 35.94 -2.95
CA HIS A 62 21.32 35.58 -4.35
C HIS A 62 20.89 34.12 -4.56
N LEU A 63 20.76 33.31 -3.49
CA LEU A 63 20.40 31.89 -3.56
C LEU A 63 18.94 31.61 -3.15
N ARG A 64 17.99 32.44 -3.60
CA ARG A 64 16.53 32.21 -3.41
C ARG A 64 15.94 31.21 -4.42
N GLY A 65 16.58 30.05 -4.57
CA GLY A 65 16.08 28.94 -5.40
C GLY A 65 16.46 27.62 -4.76
N TYR A 66 15.65 27.15 -3.82
CA TYR A 66 15.92 25.92 -3.06
C TYR A 66 15.53 24.69 -3.90
N VAL A 67 16.45 23.73 -4.02
CA VAL A 67 16.21 22.38 -4.54
C VAL A 67 16.26 21.42 -3.35
N HIS A 68 15.34 20.46 -3.33
CA HIS A 68 15.02 19.57 -2.22
C HIS A 68 15.50 18.15 -2.55
N LEU A 69 16.22 17.50 -1.63
CA LEU A 69 16.47 16.05 -1.74
C LEU A 69 15.30 15.32 -1.08
N ARG A 70 14.46 14.66 -1.88
CA ARG A 70 13.37 13.80 -1.41
C ARG A 70 13.89 12.35 -1.37
N ILE A 71 13.90 11.76 -0.17
CA ILE A 71 14.17 10.33 0.02
C ILE A 71 12.86 9.71 0.48
N SER A 72 12.19 8.98 -0.40
CA SER A 72 10.94 8.28 -0.14
C SER A 72 11.24 6.82 0.20
N ALA A 73 10.67 6.35 1.31
CA ALA A 73 10.71 4.97 1.74
C ALA A 73 9.36 4.66 2.39
N PRO A 74 8.72 3.51 2.12
CA PRO A 74 7.38 3.21 2.68
C PRO A 74 7.30 3.27 4.22
N LEU A 75 8.45 3.20 4.94
CA LEU A 75 8.47 2.98 6.40
C LEU A 75 9.36 3.91 7.24
N LYS A 76 10.02 4.94 6.68
CA LYS A 76 10.74 5.93 7.50
C LYS A 76 10.55 7.32 6.92
N ARG A 77 10.39 8.30 7.84
CA ARG A 77 10.30 9.74 7.57
C ARG A 77 10.89 10.07 6.21
N SER A 78 10.08 10.59 5.31
CA SER A 78 10.57 11.43 4.21
C SER A 78 11.53 12.44 4.83
N GLY A 79 12.82 12.23 4.56
CA GLY A 79 13.88 13.05 5.11
C GLY A 79 14.24 14.08 4.08
N VAL A 80 13.57 15.24 4.09
CA VAL A 80 14.02 16.37 3.28
C VAL A 80 15.37 16.83 3.85
N LYS A 81 16.44 16.58 3.12
CA LYS A 81 17.76 17.14 3.42
C LYS A 81 18.12 18.19 2.39
N TYR A 82 18.59 19.33 2.86
CA TYR A 82 18.94 20.47 2.03
C TYR A 82 20.26 20.20 1.29
N ALA A 83 20.24 20.22 -0.04
CA ALA A 83 21.44 20.13 -0.88
C ALA A 83 21.26 20.91 -2.20
N LYS A 84 22.36 21.46 -2.73
CA LYS A 84 22.37 22.21 -4.02
C LYS A 84 22.37 21.24 -5.22
N PRO A 85 21.83 21.64 -6.40
CA PRO A 85 21.37 20.72 -7.44
C PRO A 85 22.45 20.05 -8.30
N CYS A 86 22.22 18.79 -8.68
CA CYS A 86 22.70 18.15 -9.92
C CYS A 86 21.69 17.07 -10.37
N ALA A 87 21.36 16.95 -11.65
CA ALA A 87 20.11 16.37 -12.17
C ALA A 87 19.89 14.84 -12.09
N HIS A 88 19.91 14.20 -10.90
CA HIS A 88 19.81 12.73 -10.81
C HIS A 88 18.85 12.26 -9.70
N GLY A 89 17.87 11.45 -10.09
CA GLY A 89 17.13 10.55 -9.18
C GLY A 89 17.84 9.20 -9.07
N TRP A 90 17.70 8.51 -7.93
CA TRP A 90 18.28 7.21 -7.63
C TRP A 90 17.23 6.31 -7.00
N ARG A 91 16.90 5.20 -7.67
CA ARG A 91 15.96 4.20 -7.19
C ARG A 91 16.73 2.95 -6.79
N ALA A 92 16.70 2.57 -5.52
CA ALA A 92 17.43 1.40 -5.03
C ALA A 92 16.81 0.78 -3.78
N PRO A 93 16.96 -0.53 -3.55
CA PRO A 93 16.51 -1.18 -2.32
C PRO A 93 17.15 -0.57 -1.08
N CYS A 94 16.34 -0.23 -0.09
CA CYS A 94 16.76 0.23 1.22
C CYS A 94 17.83 -0.73 1.75
N PRO A 95 19.04 -0.23 2.05
CA PRO A 95 20.11 -1.11 2.46
C PRO A 95 19.85 -1.68 3.85
N CYS A 96 18.72 -1.40 4.53
CA CYS A 96 18.24 -1.97 5.81
C CYS A 96 17.03 -2.92 5.68
N CYS A 97 16.04 -2.62 4.83
CA CYS A 97 14.83 -3.44 4.71
C CYS A 97 14.55 -3.92 3.29
N LYS A 98 15.42 -3.58 2.32
CA LYS A 98 15.37 -3.94 0.90
C LYS A 98 14.11 -3.49 0.14
N ARG A 99 13.23 -2.73 0.78
CA ARG A 99 12.11 -2.01 0.12
C ARG A 99 12.64 -0.90 -0.80
N PRO A 100 11.94 -0.55 -1.90
CA PRO A 100 12.38 0.51 -2.81
C PRO A 100 12.59 1.82 -2.04
N LEU A 101 13.77 2.40 -2.18
CA LEU A 101 14.02 3.81 -1.90
C LEU A 101 13.99 4.55 -3.22
N ASP A 102 13.25 5.64 -3.26
CA ASP A 102 13.34 6.61 -4.33
C ASP A 102 13.99 7.88 -3.77
N ILE A 103 15.16 8.24 -4.30
CA ILE A 103 15.91 9.43 -3.91
C ILE A 103 15.91 10.38 -5.10
N GLN A 104 15.11 11.44 -5.03
CA GLN A 104 14.99 12.42 -6.11
C GLN A 104 15.46 13.79 -5.66
N LEU A 105 16.06 14.56 -6.55
CA LEU A 105 16.21 15.99 -6.38
C LEU A 105 14.95 16.67 -6.93
N ALA A 106 14.06 17.07 -6.04
CA ALA A 106 12.82 17.79 -6.35
C ALA A 106 13.06 19.30 -6.29
N GLY A 107 12.30 20.10 -7.03
CA GLY A 107 12.14 21.53 -6.71
C GLY A 107 11.47 21.71 -5.34
N PRO A 108 11.18 22.95 -4.89
CA PRO A 108 10.14 23.14 -3.88
C PRO A 108 8.94 22.34 -4.34
N GLU A 109 8.25 21.61 -3.46
CA GLU A 109 6.98 21.00 -3.82
C GLU A 109 6.18 22.09 -4.53
N THR A 110 6.03 21.96 -5.85
CA THR A 110 4.99 22.68 -6.54
C THR A 110 3.75 22.14 -5.83
N PRO A 111 2.99 22.98 -5.09
CA PRO A 111 1.74 22.54 -4.51
C PRO A 111 1.01 21.82 -5.62
N GLN A 112 0.59 20.58 -5.37
CA GLN A 112 -0.12 19.77 -6.36
C GLN A 112 -1.13 20.68 -7.06
N LEU A 113 -0.90 20.94 -8.34
CA LEU A 113 -1.72 21.88 -9.07
C LEU A 113 -3.03 21.17 -9.33
N ILE A 114 -3.96 21.29 -8.38
CA ILE A 114 -5.39 21.06 -8.62
C ILE A 114 -5.69 21.82 -9.89
N HIS A 115 -6.17 21.11 -10.92
CA HIS A 115 -6.56 21.76 -12.16
C HIS A 115 -7.50 22.93 -11.81
N PRO A 116 -7.29 24.14 -12.36
CA PRO A 116 -8.09 25.31 -11.98
C PRO A 116 -9.61 25.06 -12.06
N GLU A 117 -10.03 24.20 -12.99
CA GLU A 117 -11.42 23.78 -13.20
C GLU A 117 -11.96 22.80 -12.14
N ALA A 118 -11.08 22.07 -11.46
CA ALA A 118 -11.43 21.13 -10.39
C ALA A 118 -11.61 21.85 -9.04
N LYS A 119 -11.02 23.05 -8.89
CA LYS A 119 -11.04 23.80 -7.63
C LYS A 119 -12.46 24.09 -7.15
N GLY A 120 -12.75 23.75 -5.90
CA GLY A 120 -14.05 23.88 -5.25
C GLY A 120 -15.10 22.86 -5.71
N ARG A 121 -14.74 21.90 -6.57
CA ARG A 121 -15.62 20.81 -6.99
C ARG A 121 -15.34 19.58 -6.15
N PHE A 122 -16.36 19.10 -5.46
CA PHE A 122 -16.28 17.94 -4.59
C PHE A 122 -17.34 16.91 -4.97
N ALA A 123 -17.05 15.64 -4.70
CA ALA A 123 -18.00 14.57 -4.91
C ALA A 123 -17.95 13.50 -3.81
N TYR A 124 -19.12 12.97 -3.47
CA TYR A 124 -19.26 11.67 -2.82
C TYR A 124 -19.08 10.58 -3.87
N LEU A 125 -18.29 9.55 -3.56
CA LEU A 125 -17.95 8.50 -4.51
C LEU A 125 -18.29 7.12 -3.93
N ILE A 126 -19.02 6.33 -4.71
CA ILE A 126 -19.16 4.87 -4.50
C ILE A 126 -18.63 4.12 -5.72
N CYS A 127 -18.26 2.86 -5.51
CA CYS A 127 -17.83 1.95 -6.58
C CYS A 127 -18.61 0.64 -6.50
N LEU A 128 -19.17 0.20 -7.62
CA LEU A 128 -19.98 -1.02 -7.74
C LEU A 128 -19.42 -1.95 -8.81
N TRP A 129 -19.62 -3.24 -8.61
CA TRP A 129 -19.30 -4.30 -9.57
C TRP A 129 -20.23 -5.49 -9.37
N GLY A 130 -20.40 -6.30 -10.41
CA GLY A 130 -21.28 -7.46 -10.41
C GLY A 130 -22.77 -7.12 -10.29
N SER A 131 -23.56 -8.13 -9.95
CA SER A 131 -25.03 -8.08 -10.04
C SER A 131 -25.74 -8.27 -8.70
N SER A 132 -25.15 -7.86 -7.58
CA SER A 132 -25.79 -8.02 -6.25
C SER A 132 -26.94 -7.02 -6.07
N PRO A 133 -28.21 -7.47 -5.90
CA PRO A 133 -29.33 -6.57 -5.60
C PRO A 133 -29.16 -5.85 -4.26
N GLU A 134 -28.47 -6.48 -3.31
CA GLU A 134 -28.18 -5.92 -1.98
C GLU A 134 -27.30 -4.69 -2.09
N TYR A 135 -26.29 -4.74 -2.97
CA TYR A 135 -25.37 -3.64 -3.17
C TYR A 135 -26.08 -2.41 -3.77
N ILE A 136 -27.04 -2.66 -4.67
CA ILE A 136 -27.86 -1.60 -5.25
C ILE A 136 -28.80 -1.00 -4.20
N ALA A 137 -29.43 -1.82 -3.35
CA ALA A 137 -30.26 -1.32 -2.25
C ALA A 137 -29.45 -0.43 -1.29
N GLY A 138 -28.23 -0.84 -0.91
CA GLY A 138 -27.31 -0.03 -0.12
C GLY A 138 -26.96 1.29 -0.80
N ALA A 139 -26.57 1.26 -2.08
CA ALA A 139 -26.23 2.45 -2.85
C ALA A 139 -27.40 3.43 -3.02
N LEU A 140 -28.64 2.95 -3.22
CA LEU A 140 -29.83 3.79 -3.31
C LEU A 140 -30.13 4.48 -1.98
N VAL A 141 -30.11 3.73 -0.87
CA VAL A 141 -30.35 4.30 0.47
C VAL A 141 -29.25 5.29 0.84
N LEU A 142 -27.99 4.99 0.56
CA LEU A 142 -26.88 5.92 0.80
C LEU A 142 -27.06 7.22 -0.01
N GLY A 143 -27.34 7.12 -1.31
CA GLY A 143 -27.52 8.27 -2.19
C GLY A 143 -28.68 9.16 -1.76
N SER A 144 -29.82 8.56 -1.42
CA SER A 144 -30.99 9.26 -0.88
C SER A 144 -30.68 9.89 0.49
N SER A 145 -29.95 9.18 1.37
CA SER A 145 -29.57 9.73 2.68
C SER A 145 -28.71 10.97 2.55
N ILE A 146 -27.72 10.99 1.65
CA ILE A 146 -26.89 12.17 1.37
C ILE A 146 -27.74 13.31 0.81
N GLN A 147 -28.59 13.03 -0.19
CA GLN A 147 -29.45 14.04 -0.81
C GLN A 147 -30.36 14.73 0.22
N ARG A 148 -30.94 13.96 1.15
CA ARG A 148 -31.84 14.46 2.20
C ARG A 148 -31.14 15.37 3.22
N THR A 149 -29.82 15.33 3.32
CA THR A 149 -29.06 16.26 4.18
C THR A 149 -28.86 17.64 3.56
N GLY A 150 -29.31 17.85 2.31
CA GLY A 150 -29.16 19.11 1.60
C GLY A 150 -27.74 19.35 1.07
N SER A 151 -26.92 18.30 0.94
CA SER A 151 -25.59 18.44 0.35
C SER A 151 -25.66 18.97 -1.08
N LYS A 152 -24.78 19.93 -1.38
CA LYS A 152 -24.65 20.58 -2.69
C LYS A 152 -23.65 19.89 -3.63
N HIS A 153 -22.91 18.91 -3.13
CA HIS A 153 -21.81 18.28 -3.86
C HIS A 153 -22.31 17.13 -4.74
N ASP A 154 -21.51 16.82 -5.77
CA ASP A 154 -21.86 15.76 -6.71
C ASP A 154 -21.87 14.40 -6.00
N ARG A 155 -22.71 13.48 -6.47
CA ARG A 155 -22.75 12.09 -6.04
C ARG A 155 -22.38 11.24 -7.24
N VAL A 156 -21.22 10.59 -7.24
CA VAL A 156 -20.70 9.80 -8.35
C VAL A 156 -20.73 8.32 -8.02
N CYS A 157 -21.30 7.52 -8.91
CA CYS A 157 -21.26 6.06 -8.83
C CYS A 157 -20.38 5.53 -9.96
N MET A 158 -19.18 5.05 -9.62
CA MET A 158 -18.38 4.27 -10.54
C MET A 158 -18.90 2.84 -10.61
N TYR A 159 -18.99 2.27 -11.80
CA TYR A 159 -19.47 0.89 -11.99
C TYR A 159 -18.71 0.18 -13.10
N THR A 160 -18.58 -1.14 -13.01
CA THR A 160 -18.00 -1.99 -14.06
C THR A 160 -19.06 -2.54 -15.01
N GLU A 161 -18.67 -2.97 -16.21
CA GLU A 161 -19.62 -3.41 -17.27
C GLU A 161 -20.51 -4.59 -16.87
N ASP A 162 -20.10 -5.37 -15.88
CA ASP A 162 -20.84 -6.52 -15.34
C ASP A 162 -22.00 -6.11 -14.42
N VAL A 163 -22.20 -4.82 -14.14
CA VAL A 163 -23.38 -4.30 -13.43
C VAL A 163 -24.58 -4.18 -14.39
N PRO A 164 -25.72 -4.84 -14.11
CA PRO A 164 -26.92 -4.77 -14.94
C PRO A 164 -27.39 -3.34 -15.25
N LYS A 165 -27.74 -3.09 -16.52
CA LYS A 165 -28.16 -1.75 -17.00
C LYS A 165 -29.39 -1.23 -16.27
N GLU A 166 -30.29 -2.13 -15.86
CA GLU A 166 -31.47 -1.84 -15.06
C GLU A 166 -31.09 -1.25 -13.70
N TYR A 167 -30.04 -1.77 -13.05
CA TYR A 167 -29.50 -1.19 -11.83
C TYR A 167 -28.92 0.20 -12.07
N ILE A 168 -28.18 0.38 -13.16
CA ILE A 168 -27.64 1.70 -13.52
C ILE A 168 -28.76 2.73 -13.76
N ARG A 169 -29.88 2.34 -14.38
CA ARG A 169 -31.07 3.20 -14.56
C ARG A 169 -31.72 3.60 -13.23
N LEU A 170 -31.72 2.72 -12.23
CA LEU A 170 -32.22 3.06 -10.89
C LEU A 170 -31.25 4.01 -10.17
N LEU A 171 -29.96 3.69 -10.19
CA LEU A 171 -28.91 4.47 -9.55
C LEU A 171 -28.78 5.87 -10.14
N SER A 172 -29.02 6.05 -11.44
CA SER A 172 -28.88 7.35 -12.12
C SER A 172 -29.84 8.43 -11.61
N LYS A 173 -30.86 8.06 -10.85
CA LYS A 173 -31.78 9.00 -10.18
C LYS A 173 -31.13 9.71 -8.97
N PHE A 174 -30.14 9.07 -8.34
CA PHE A 174 -29.47 9.60 -7.14
C PHE A 174 -27.98 9.86 -7.35
N TRP A 175 -27.38 9.20 -8.34
CA TRP A 175 -25.95 9.19 -8.63
C TRP A 175 -25.67 9.54 -10.09
N ARG A 176 -24.56 10.25 -10.33
CA ARG A 176 -23.92 10.37 -11.64
C ARG A 176 -23.11 9.10 -11.90
N CYS A 177 -23.66 8.20 -12.72
CA CYS A 177 -23.02 6.91 -13.01
C CYS A 177 -21.91 7.05 -14.07
N LYS A 178 -20.72 6.46 -13.80
CA LYS A 178 -19.56 6.44 -14.70
C LYS A 178 -19.05 5.00 -14.84
N CYS A 179 -19.04 4.47 -16.06
CA CYS A 179 -18.49 3.15 -16.34
C CYS A 179 -16.96 3.18 -16.22
N ILE A 180 -16.37 2.15 -15.62
CA ILE A 180 -14.93 1.99 -15.41
C ILE A 180 -14.51 0.53 -15.61
N ASP A 181 -13.21 0.30 -15.79
CA ASP A 181 -12.64 -1.04 -15.85
C ASP A 181 -12.29 -1.58 -14.47
N HIS A 182 -12.33 -2.91 -14.34
CA HIS A 182 -11.76 -3.61 -13.20
C HIS A 182 -10.27 -3.27 -13.02
N VAL A 183 -9.78 -3.47 -11.80
CA VAL A 183 -8.35 -3.37 -11.48
C VAL A 183 -7.78 -4.77 -11.34
N ASP A 184 -6.77 -5.08 -12.15
CA ASP A 184 -6.00 -6.32 -12.04
C ASP A 184 -5.04 -6.21 -10.85
N ALA A 185 -5.26 -7.04 -9.83
CA ALA A 185 -4.42 -7.10 -8.64
C ALA A 185 -4.03 -8.55 -8.33
N VAL A 186 -2.79 -8.77 -7.86
CA VAL A 186 -2.31 -10.08 -7.44
C VAL A 186 -2.84 -10.43 -6.04
N LEU A 187 -4.15 -10.69 -5.96
CA LEU A 187 -4.88 -10.82 -4.70
C LEU A 187 -4.37 -11.94 -3.78
N GLU A 188 -3.85 -13.03 -4.33
CA GLU A 188 -3.24 -14.12 -3.56
C GLU A 188 -2.04 -13.65 -2.69
N GLN A 189 -1.43 -12.51 -3.00
CA GLN A 189 -0.35 -11.90 -2.21
C GLN A 189 -0.85 -10.82 -1.24
N LEU A 190 -2.08 -10.33 -1.42
CA LEU A 190 -2.66 -9.20 -0.69
C LEU A 190 -3.77 -9.61 0.29
N SER A 191 -4.44 -10.73 0.04
CA SER A 191 -5.52 -11.28 0.87
C SER A 191 -5.15 -12.68 1.40
N PHE A 192 -5.82 -13.08 2.48
CA PHE A 192 -5.80 -14.48 2.91
C PHE A 192 -6.76 -15.32 2.05
N PRO A 193 -6.45 -16.61 1.79
CA PRO A 193 -7.22 -17.47 0.88
C PRO A 193 -8.72 -17.59 1.23
N ASP A 194 -9.07 -17.58 2.51
CA ASP A 194 -10.46 -17.65 2.99
C ASP A 194 -11.28 -16.36 2.71
N ARG A 195 -10.64 -15.32 2.15
CA ARG A 195 -11.24 -14.00 1.95
C ARG A 195 -11.10 -13.47 0.52
N GLU A 196 -10.43 -14.21 -0.37
CA GLU A 196 -10.17 -13.77 -1.75
C GLU A 196 -11.46 -13.49 -2.52
N GLU A 197 -12.47 -14.36 -2.40
CA GLU A 197 -13.76 -14.18 -3.10
C GLU A 197 -14.48 -12.88 -2.69
N ARG A 198 -14.48 -12.56 -1.40
CA ARG A 198 -15.10 -11.33 -0.87
C ARG A 198 -14.41 -10.07 -1.40
N PHE A 199 -13.09 -10.13 -1.60
CA PHE A 199 -12.27 -8.98 -1.97
C PHE A 199 -11.80 -9.00 -3.43
N ALA A 200 -12.35 -9.90 -4.26
CA ALA A 200 -11.92 -10.16 -5.63
C ALA A 200 -11.76 -8.90 -6.50
N ASN A 201 -12.60 -7.90 -6.27
CA ASN A 201 -12.64 -6.66 -7.05
C ASN A 201 -12.48 -5.40 -6.18
N VAL A 202 -12.04 -5.53 -4.93
CA VAL A 202 -12.05 -4.40 -3.98
C VAL A 202 -11.12 -3.25 -4.41
N PHE A 203 -10.04 -3.55 -5.13
CA PHE A 203 -9.11 -2.54 -5.65
C PHE A 203 -9.67 -1.72 -6.81
N THR A 204 -10.79 -2.12 -7.43
CA THR A 204 -11.49 -1.32 -8.44
C THR A 204 -11.89 0.06 -7.90
N LYS A 205 -12.10 0.19 -6.57
CA LYS A 205 -12.31 1.47 -5.88
C LYS A 205 -11.24 2.52 -6.19
N LEU A 206 -9.99 2.11 -6.43
CA LEU A 206 -8.88 3.03 -6.68
C LEU A 206 -9.08 3.86 -7.95
N ARG A 207 -9.90 3.39 -8.91
CA ARG A 207 -10.26 4.18 -10.12
C ARG A 207 -10.83 5.56 -9.77
N GLY A 208 -11.36 5.74 -8.56
CA GLY A 208 -11.76 7.04 -8.02
C GLY A 208 -10.66 8.11 -8.01
N LEU A 209 -9.39 7.71 -7.90
CA LEU A 209 -8.25 8.64 -8.00
C LEU A 209 -8.10 9.25 -9.39
N GLY A 210 -8.68 8.65 -10.42
CA GLY A 210 -8.72 9.20 -11.79
C GLY A 210 -9.80 10.26 -12.01
N LEU A 211 -10.57 10.63 -10.98
CA LEU A 211 -11.60 11.69 -11.06
C LEU A 211 -10.99 13.09 -10.94
N THR A 212 -10.02 13.40 -11.78
CA THR A 212 -9.26 14.66 -11.74
C THR A 212 -10.09 15.91 -12.09
N GLU A 213 -11.36 15.74 -12.49
CA GLU A 213 -12.34 16.82 -12.61
C GLU A 213 -12.85 17.37 -11.26
N TYR A 214 -12.52 16.72 -10.14
CA TYR A 214 -12.83 17.17 -8.77
C TYR A 214 -11.55 17.47 -7.98
N GLU A 215 -11.62 18.46 -7.09
CA GLU A 215 -10.53 18.79 -6.16
C GLU A 215 -10.40 17.70 -5.09
N LYS A 216 -11.51 17.22 -4.54
CA LYS A 216 -11.55 16.13 -3.57
C LYS A 216 -12.75 15.23 -3.81
N VAL A 217 -12.57 13.95 -3.51
CA VAL A 217 -13.64 12.95 -3.52
C VAL A 217 -13.68 12.24 -2.17
N LEU A 218 -14.89 12.05 -1.62
CA LEU A 218 -15.10 11.26 -0.42
C LEU A 218 -15.52 9.86 -0.85
N MET A 219 -14.58 8.92 -0.84
CA MET A 219 -14.84 7.51 -1.11
C MET A 219 -15.65 6.92 0.05
N MET A 220 -16.75 6.28 -0.30
CA MET A 220 -17.73 5.73 0.63
C MET A 220 -18.06 4.27 0.28
N ASP A 221 -18.11 3.41 1.31
CA ASP A 221 -18.73 2.10 1.17
C ASP A 221 -20.26 2.25 1.02
N ILE A 222 -20.88 1.29 0.35
CA ILE A 222 -22.33 1.27 0.09
C ILE A 222 -23.17 0.80 1.28
N ASP A 223 -22.52 0.29 2.33
CA ASP A 223 -23.14 -0.16 3.58
C ASP A 223 -23.11 0.93 4.65
N LEU A 224 -23.22 2.18 4.21
CA LEU A 224 -23.26 3.36 5.04
C LEU A 224 -24.64 4.00 5.05
N LEU A 225 -24.94 4.74 6.11
CA LEU A 225 -26.10 5.62 6.22
C LEU A 225 -25.65 6.98 6.75
N VAL A 226 -25.94 8.05 6.00
CA VAL A 226 -25.65 9.42 6.42
C VAL A 226 -26.81 9.96 7.25
N MET A 227 -26.51 10.43 8.47
CA MET A 227 -27.47 10.88 9.47
C MET A 227 -27.74 12.40 9.37
N SER A 228 -26.69 13.18 9.09
CA SER A 228 -26.76 14.63 8.85
C SER A 228 -25.72 15.04 7.81
N ASN A 229 -25.74 16.30 7.35
CA ASN A 229 -24.78 16.79 6.37
C ASN A 229 -23.34 16.60 6.89
N ILE A 230 -22.42 16.19 6.00
CA ILE A 230 -21.01 15.90 6.26
C ILE A 230 -20.07 16.61 5.25
N ASP A 231 -20.57 17.66 4.59
CA ASP A 231 -19.83 18.43 3.58
C ASP A 231 -18.54 19.04 4.17
N GLU A 232 -18.51 19.29 5.49
CA GLU A 232 -17.31 19.78 6.19
C GLU A 232 -16.11 18.82 6.10
N LEU A 233 -16.33 17.53 5.77
CA LEU A 233 -15.23 16.61 5.52
C LEU A 233 -14.37 17.04 4.31
N PHE A 234 -14.93 17.77 3.35
CA PHE A 234 -14.17 18.29 2.20
C PHE A 234 -13.21 19.42 2.58
N ASP A 235 -13.35 20.03 3.76
CA ASP A 235 -12.43 21.07 4.25
C ASP A 235 -11.12 20.47 4.78
N LEU A 236 -11.09 19.15 5.06
CA LEU A 236 -9.91 18.46 5.59
C LEU A 236 -8.80 18.30 4.55
N PRO A 237 -7.52 18.30 4.97
CA PRO A 237 -6.43 17.85 4.11
C PRO A 237 -6.55 16.35 3.80
N ALA A 238 -6.41 15.98 2.52
CA ALA A 238 -6.35 14.60 2.10
C ALA A 238 -4.89 14.07 2.16
N PRO A 239 -4.65 12.77 2.43
CA PRO A 239 -5.66 11.75 2.71
C PRO A 239 -6.23 11.86 4.14
N ALA A 240 -7.54 11.64 4.28
CA ALA A 240 -8.20 11.62 5.59
C ALA A 240 -9.03 10.35 5.76
N ALA A 241 -8.93 9.69 6.92
CA ALA A 241 -9.70 8.48 7.22
C ALA A 241 -9.78 8.22 8.74
N LEU A 242 -10.68 7.31 9.12
CA LEU A 242 -10.77 6.81 10.49
C LEU A 242 -9.61 5.85 10.78
N ARG A 243 -8.87 6.06 11.87
CA ARG A 243 -7.92 5.07 12.40
C ARG A 243 -8.68 3.88 13.00
N ARG A 244 -8.36 2.65 12.58
CA ARG A 244 -8.91 1.41 13.14
C ARG A 244 -8.47 1.19 14.58
N GLY A 245 -9.40 0.65 15.36
CA GLY A 245 -9.23 0.34 16.78
C GLY A 245 -10.34 0.98 17.61
N MET A 246 -10.21 0.86 18.93
CA MET A 246 -11.19 1.42 19.86
C MET A 246 -11.07 2.93 20.04
N ASN A 247 -9.88 3.49 19.77
CA ASN A 247 -9.46 4.90 19.95
C ASN A 247 -9.81 5.47 21.34
N GLU A 248 -8.83 6.04 22.04
CA GLU A 248 -9.09 6.66 23.34
C GLU A 248 -9.77 8.01 23.15
N TRP A 249 -10.87 8.23 23.88
CA TRP A 249 -11.59 9.50 23.89
C TRP A 249 -10.64 10.65 24.30
N GLY A 250 -10.72 11.76 23.56
CA GLY A 250 -9.91 12.94 23.80
C GLY A 250 -8.44 12.83 23.37
N ARG A 251 -7.98 11.67 22.84
CA ARG A 251 -6.60 11.51 22.36
C ARG A 251 -6.41 12.02 20.92
N ASN A 252 -7.39 11.79 20.05
CA ASN A 252 -7.38 12.29 18.66
C ASN A 252 -8.64 13.12 18.44
N CYS A 253 -8.50 14.34 17.94
CA CYS A 253 -9.63 15.19 17.56
C CYS A 253 -9.82 15.16 16.06
N HIS A 254 -11.08 15.23 15.61
CA HIS A 254 -11.38 15.31 14.19
C HIS A 254 -10.60 16.46 13.52
N GLY A 255 -9.95 16.17 12.39
CA GLY A 255 -9.12 17.14 11.68
C GLY A 255 -7.65 17.21 12.13
N GLU A 256 -7.29 16.58 13.24
CA GLU A 256 -5.89 16.52 13.68
C GLU A 256 -5.06 15.54 12.83
N PRO A 257 -3.75 15.78 12.67
CA PRO A 257 -2.89 14.91 11.91
C PRO A 257 -2.64 13.57 12.63
N ILE A 258 -2.57 12.48 11.87
CA ILE A 258 -2.16 11.16 12.35
C ILE A 258 -0.78 10.81 11.77
N ASP A 259 0.10 10.27 12.60
CA ASP A 259 1.32 9.64 12.12
C ASP A 259 1.02 8.26 11.53
N GLY A 260 0.91 8.17 10.20
CA GLY A 260 0.62 6.91 9.48
C GLY A 260 1.64 5.79 9.75
N ARG A 261 2.87 6.13 10.15
CA ARG A 261 3.89 5.14 10.56
C ARG A 261 3.47 4.33 11.79
N SER A 262 2.58 4.87 12.63
CA SER A 262 2.04 4.17 13.80
C SER A 262 1.19 2.94 13.43
N PHE A 263 0.74 2.84 12.17
CA PHE A 263 -0.01 1.69 11.67
C PHE A 263 0.84 0.40 11.59
N LEU A 264 2.16 0.54 11.63
CA LEU A 264 3.09 -0.47 11.12
C LEU A 264 3.87 -1.21 12.20
N LEU A 265 3.52 -1.00 13.48
CA LEU A 265 4.00 -1.64 14.74
C LEU A 265 5.51 -1.94 14.89
N GLY A 266 6.36 -1.60 13.92
CA GLY A 266 7.80 -1.81 13.93
C GLY A 266 8.23 -3.27 14.10
N GLU A 267 9.48 -3.47 14.54
CA GLU A 267 10.04 -4.77 14.92
C GLU A 267 9.61 -5.19 16.34
N ASP A 268 8.32 -5.17 16.66
CA ASP A 268 7.89 -5.68 17.96
C ASP A 268 7.99 -7.21 17.97
N LYS A 269 9.02 -7.73 18.65
CA LYS A 269 9.29 -9.17 18.79
C LYS A 269 8.30 -9.89 19.72
N SER A 270 7.55 -9.15 20.55
CA SER A 270 6.51 -9.72 21.42
C SER A 270 5.24 -10.09 20.64
N MET A 271 5.09 -9.54 19.43
CA MET A 271 3.94 -9.73 18.55
C MET A 271 4.37 -10.30 17.19
N PRO A 272 4.81 -11.58 17.13
CA PRO A 272 5.40 -12.17 15.92
C PRO A 272 4.46 -12.25 14.71
N ARG A 273 3.14 -12.10 14.88
CA ARG A 273 2.18 -11.94 13.76
C ARG A 273 2.25 -10.55 13.11
N TRP A 274 2.84 -9.57 13.79
CA TRP A 274 2.74 -8.15 13.47
C TRP A 274 4.12 -7.46 13.34
N SER A 275 5.24 -8.20 13.39
CA SER A 275 6.57 -7.59 13.26
C SER A 275 6.83 -7.15 11.81
N TRP A 276 6.96 -5.83 11.58
CA TRP A 276 7.04 -5.19 10.25
C TRP A 276 5.85 -5.47 9.32
N GLY A 277 4.80 -6.08 9.86
CA GLY A 277 3.49 -6.28 9.26
C GLY A 277 2.55 -5.22 9.80
N GLN A 278 1.59 -4.81 8.97
CA GLN A 278 0.62 -3.82 9.35
C GLN A 278 -0.19 -4.27 10.59
N GLY A 279 -0.03 -3.59 11.72
CA GLY A 279 -0.67 -3.97 12.97
C GLY A 279 -1.94 -3.21 13.31
N THR A 280 -2.13 -2.04 12.71
CA THR A 280 -3.42 -1.36 12.61
C THR A 280 -3.48 -0.64 11.26
N GLY A 281 -4.42 0.26 11.02
CA GLY A 281 -4.46 1.05 9.80
C GLY A 281 -5.66 1.96 9.81
N ILE A 282 -6.13 2.31 8.63
CA ILE A 282 -7.37 3.06 8.46
C ILE A 282 -8.54 2.14 8.17
N ASN A 283 -9.75 2.62 8.42
CA ASN A 283 -10.97 2.06 7.85
C ASN A 283 -11.26 2.80 6.55
N ALA A 284 -11.26 2.09 5.42
CA ALA A 284 -11.46 2.70 4.10
C ALA A 284 -12.94 2.90 3.72
N GLY A 285 -13.88 2.67 4.65
CA GLY A 285 -15.30 2.84 4.39
C GLY A 285 -15.71 4.29 4.22
N VAL A 286 -15.03 5.23 4.88
CA VAL A 286 -15.14 6.68 4.62
C VAL A 286 -13.74 7.24 4.55
N MET A 287 -13.34 7.66 3.36
CA MET A 287 -11.99 8.14 3.11
C MET A 287 -11.97 9.30 2.12
N LEU A 288 -11.34 10.40 2.51
CA LEU A 288 -11.17 11.57 1.66
C LEU A 288 -9.91 11.42 0.82
N TRP A 289 -10.06 11.53 -0.49
CA TRP A 289 -8.96 11.54 -1.45
C TRP A 289 -8.87 12.87 -2.17
N GLN A 290 -7.65 13.22 -2.55
CA GLN A 290 -7.40 14.18 -3.61
C GLN A 290 -7.12 13.36 -4.88
N PRO A 291 -8.01 13.38 -5.90
CA PRO A 291 -7.79 12.69 -7.15
C PRO A 291 -6.45 13.05 -7.79
N ASN A 292 -5.72 12.03 -8.24
CA ASN A 292 -4.43 12.17 -8.91
C ASN A 292 -4.18 10.97 -9.82
N GLN A 293 -4.09 11.23 -11.13
CA GLN A 293 -3.91 10.21 -12.15
C GLN A 293 -2.54 9.51 -12.06
N GLU A 294 -1.47 10.23 -11.74
CA GLU A 294 -0.12 9.64 -11.58
C GLU A 294 -0.07 8.70 -10.38
N VAL A 295 -0.73 9.09 -9.27
CA VAL A 295 -0.85 8.23 -8.08
C VAL A 295 -1.65 6.97 -8.40
N LEU A 296 -2.75 7.09 -9.16
CA LEU A 296 -3.50 5.94 -9.62
C LEU A 296 -2.62 5.00 -10.45
N GLU A 297 -1.92 5.51 -11.45
CA GLU A 297 -1.05 4.71 -12.32
C GLU A 297 0.05 3.99 -11.54
N GLN A 298 0.65 4.67 -10.55
CA GLN A 298 1.59 4.04 -9.64
C GLN A 298 0.93 2.89 -8.86
N MET A 299 -0.22 3.11 -8.24
CA MET A 299 -0.90 2.08 -7.47
C MET A 299 -1.27 0.86 -8.33
N LEU A 300 -1.76 1.08 -9.55
CA LEU A 300 -2.09 -0.01 -10.48
C LEU A 300 -0.85 -0.82 -10.87
N ALA A 301 0.26 -0.15 -11.16
CA ALA A 301 1.53 -0.83 -11.44
C ALA A 301 1.99 -1.68 -10.24
N GLU A 302 1.94 -1.13 -9.02
CA GLU A 302 2.29 -1.87 -7.80
C GLU A 302 1.38 -3.08 -7.55
N LEU A 303 0.08 -2.97 -7.77
CA LEU A 303 -0.89 -4.05 -7.55
C LEU A 303 -0.76 -5.19 -8.56
N SER A 304 -0.34 -4.87 -9.79
CA SER A 304 -0.15 -5.84 -10.87
C SER A 304 1.17 -6.62 -10.79
N GLU A 305 2.19 -6.08 -10.12
CA GLU A 305 3.52 -6.70 -9.98
C GLU A 305 3.53 -7.78 -8.89
N PRO A 306 3.59 -9.09 -9.21
CA PRO A 306 3.42 -10.16 -8.22
C PRO A 306 4.47 -10.20 -7.11
N ASN A 307 5.64 -9.62 -7.35
CA ASN A 307 6.74 -9.61 -6.39
C ASN A 307 6.89 -8.26 -5.67
N HIS A 308 5.88 -7.39 -5.76
CA HIS A 308 5.97 -6.05 -5.17
C HIS A 308 6.09 -6.15 -3.63
N PRO A 309 7.08 -5.50 -3.01
CA PRO A 309 7.36 -5.66 -1.58
C PRO A 309 6.29 -5.08 -0.63
N GLU A 310 5.34 -4.31 -1.15
CA GLU A 310 4.17 -3.84 -0.40
C GLU A 310 2.97 -4.81 -0.45
N HIS A 311 3.12 -5.95 -1.14
CA HIS A 311 2.17 -7.06 -1.10
C HIS A 311 2.28 -7.80 0.23
N VAL A 312 1.55 -7.29 1.20
CA VAL A 312 1.42 -7.88 2.54
C VAL A 312 -0.02 -8.31 2.71
N ARG A 313 -0.21 -9.61 2.98
CA ARG A 313 -1.53 -10.19 3.24
C ARG A 313 -2.19 -9.52 4.44
N GLY A 314 -3.44 -9.08 4.25
CA GLY A 314 -4.21 -8.33 5.22
C GLY A 314 -5.64 -8.85 5.37
N ASN A 315 -6.32 -8.37 6.41
CA ASN A 315 -7.73 -8.70 6.66
C ASN A 315 -8.70 -7.82 5.86
N GLY A 316 -8.25 -6.64 5.42
CA GLY A 316 -8.92 -5.83 4.40
C GLY A 316 -7.84 -5.31 3.45
N PRO A 317 -7.63 -5.98 2.30
CA PRO A 317 -6.44 -5.80 1.49
C PRO A 317 -6.29 -4.36 0.96
N GLU A 318 -7.38 -3.69 0.62
CA GLU A 318 -7.41 -2.31 0.13
C GLU A 318 -7.08 -1.29 1.23
N GLN A 319 -7.69 -1.39 2.40
CA GLN A 319 -7.44 -0.47 3.51
C GLN A 319 -6.04 -0.69 4.06
N ASP A 320 -5.56 -1.94 4.02
CA ASP A 320 -4.23 -2.31 4.43
C ASP A 320 -3.19 -1.73 3.44
N TYR A 321 -3.42 -1.92 2.14
CA TYR A 321 -2.59 -1.30 1.09
C TYR A 321 -2.55 0.23 1.19
N LEU A 322 -3.70 0.90 1.29
CA LEU A 322 -3.80 2.36 1.38
C LEU A 322 -3.11 2.92 2.63
N SER A 323 -3.21 2.21 3.77
CA SER A 323 -2.50 2.58 5.00
C SER A 323 -0.98 2.58 4.81
N ARG A 324 -0.45 1.66 4.00
CA ARG A 324 0.99 1.53 3.71
C ARG A 324 1.44 2.52 2.65
N PHE A 325 0.68 2.64 1.55
CA PHE A 325 1.02 3.52 0.43
C PHE A 325 1.20 4.97 0.87
N TRP A 326 0.32 5.46 1.74
CA TRP A 326 0.38 6.82 2.29
C TRP A 326 0.94 6.88 3.71
N ALA A 327 1.70 5.89 4.18
CA ALA A 327 2.21 5.86 5.55
C ALA A 327 3.08 7.07 5.93
N ASP A 328 3.74 7.69 4.95
CA ASP A 328 4.59 8.88 5.09
C ASP A 328 3.88 10.19 4.70
N ALA A 329 2.63 10.12 4.23
CA ALA A 329 1.79 11.29 3.99
C ALA A 329 1.22 11.84 5.31
N PRO A 330 0.93 13.15 5.38
CA PRO A 330 0.22 13.73 6.52
C PRO A 330 -1.24 13.27 6.49
N TRP A 331 -1.54 12.18 7.20
CA TRP A 331 -2.92 11.73 7.38
C TRP A 331 -3.70 12.71 8.22
N THR A 332 -4.97 12.93 7.88
CA THR A 332 -5.93 13.66 8.72
C THR A 332 -6.92 12.71 9.37
N TYR A 333 -7.22 12.92 10.66
CA TYR A 333 -8.18 12.08 11.39
C TYR A 333 -9.63 12.41 11.04
N ILE A 334 -10.32 11.43 10.46
CA ILE A 334 -11.78 11.41 10.44
C ILE A 334 -12.25 10.72 11.73
N GLY A 335 -12.98 11.46 12.57
CA GLY A 335 -13.43 10.97 13.87
C GLY A 335 -14.42 9.81 13.77
N VAL A 336 -14.60 9.05 14.86
CA VAL A 336 -15.48 7.86 14.88
C VAL A 336 -16.92 8.20 14.49
N GLN A 337 -17.39 9.41 14.76
CA GLN A 337 -18.73 9.88 14.41
C GLN A 337 -19.02 9.90 12.90
N TYR A 338 -17.99 10.03 12.06
CA TYR A 338 -18.11 10.05 10.60
C TYR A 338 -17.90 8.67 9.96
N ASN A 339 -17.64 7.64 10.75
CA ASN A 339 -17.50 6.25 10.28
C ASN A 339 -17.82 5.29 11.44
N PHE A 340 -19.04 5.39 11.97
CA PHE A 340 -19.47 4.72 13.19
C PHE A 340 -19.86 3.26 12.92
N GLN A 341 -18.88 2.35 13.08
CA GLN A 341 -19.08 0.92 12.85
C GLN A 341 -19.88 0.23 13.97
N LEU A 342 -21.05 -0.35 13.63
CA LEU A 342 -21.95 -0.99 14.61
C LEU A 342 -21.36 -2.22 15.30
N HIS A 343 -20.64 -3.09 14.59
CA HIS A 343 -20.03 -4.26 15.23
C HIS A 343 -18.98 -3.88 16.29
N GLN A 344 -18.25 -2.80 16.06
CA GLN A 344 -17.25 -2.27 16.99
C GLN A 344 -17.90 -1.54 18.17
N MET A 345 -19.14 -1.04 18.03
CA MET A 345 -19.90 -0.48 19.16
C MET A 345 -20.07 -1.52 20.25
N PHE A 346 -20.51 -2.73 19.89
CA PHE A 346 -20.61 -3.82 20.87
C PHE A 346 -19.25 -4.23 21.44
N PHE A 347 -18.14 -4.14 20.67
CA PHE A 347 -16.81 -4.37 21.24
C PHE A 347 -16.35 -3.28 22.22
N ALA A 348 -16.87 -2.05 22.09
CA ALA A 348 -16.57 -0.95 22.99
C ALA A 348 -17.28 -1.09 24.36
N LEU A 349 -18.34 -1.91 24.45
CA LEU A 349 -19.05 -2.22 25.70
C LEU A 349 -18.26 -3.10 26.67
N HIS A 350 -17.12 -3.64 26.24
CA HIS A 350 -16.23 -4.41 27.10
C HIS A 350 -15.91 -3.60 28.39
N PRO A 351 -15.93 -4.21 29.59
CA PRO A 351 -15.73 -3.48 30.85
C PRO A 351 -14.45 -2.64 30.90
N ASP A 352 -13.34 -3.17 30.38
CA ASP A 352 -12.07 -2.43 30.29
C ASP A 352 -12.07 -1.28 29.28
N ARG A 353 -13.12 -1.06 28.48
CA ARG A 353 -13.13 -0.07 27.37
C ARG A 353 -14.27 0.91 27.44
N ALA A 354 -15.41 0.50 28.00
CA ALA A 354 -16.64 1.26 28.00
C ALA A 354 -16.50 2.67 28.60
N GLN A 355 -15.50 2.88 29.45
CA GLN A 355 -15.24 4.16 30.12
C GLN A 355 -14.34 5.13 29.32
N TYR A 356 -13.55 4.64 28.36
CA TYR A 356 -12.59 5.50 27.64
C TYR A 356 -12.67 5.41 26.12
N ALA A 357 -13.31 4.39 25.54
CA ALA A 357 -13.36 4.24 24.09
C ALA A 357 -14.20 5.37 23.48
N GLU A 358 -13.68 6.02 22.45
CA GLU A 358 -14.36 7.14 21.78
C GLU A 358 -15.76 6.76 21.33
N ARG A 359 -15.90 5.52 20.85
CA ARG A 359 -17.15 4.94 20.41
C ARG A 359 -18.16 4.71 21.53
N ALA A 360 -17.70 4.35 22.73
CA ALA A 360 -18.57 4.18 23.88
C ALA A 360 -19.09 5.53 24.37
N ASN A 361 -18.26 6.58 24.31
CA ASN A 361 -18.67 7.92 24.69
C ASN A 361 -19.78 8.48 23.78
N LEU A 362 -19.69 8.25 22.47
CA LEU A 362 -20.73 8.64 21.50
C LEU A 362 -22.10 7.96 21.75
N LEU A 363 -22.17 6.93 22.62
CA LEU A 363 -23.45 6.33 23.02
C LEU A 363 -24.27 7.22 23.94
N HIS A 364 -23.64 8.22 24.55
CA HIS A 364 -24.31 9.25 25.35
C HIS A 364 -24.78 10.45 24.52
N THR A 365 -24.22 10.65 23.33
CA THR A 365 -24.49 11.77 22.41
C THR A 365 -24.81 11.26 20.99
N PRO A 366 -25.87 10.45 20.81
CA PRO A 366 -26.19 9.83 19.53
C PRO A 366 -26.37 10.82 18.36
N GLU A 367 -26.77 12.06 18.64
CA GLU A 367 -26.90 13.17 17.68
C GLU A 367 -25.57 13.64 17.07
N GLU A 368 -24.45 13.33 17.73
CA GLU A 368 -23.11 13.62 17.20
C GLU A 368 -22.72 12.61 16.10
N ILE A 369 -23.34 11.42 16.05
CA ILE A 369 -23.04 10.40 15.05
C ILE A 369 -23.58 10.82 13.68
N LYS A 370 -22.66 11.02 12.73
CA LYS A 370 -22.93 11.57 11.39
C LYS A 370 -23.09 10.49 10.33
N VAL A 371 -22.34 9.40 10.43
CA VAL A 371 -22.37 8.29 9.45
C VAL A 371 -22.34 6.96 10.18
N ILE A 372 -23.37 6.15 9.96
CA ILE A 372 -23.45 4.78 10.45
C ILE A 372 -22.82 3.87 9.41
N HIS A 373 -21.94 2.98 9.85
CA HIS A 373 -21.31 1.97 9.00
C HIS A 373 -21.76 0.59 9.45
N TYR A 374 -22.58 -0.06 8.61
CA TYR A 374 -23.06 -1.43 8.83
C TYR A 374 -21.96 -2.48 8.58
N SER A 375 -20.71 -2.20 8.93
CA SER A 375 -19.60 -3.14 8.77
C SER A 375 -19.71 -4.33 9.73
N GLY A 376 -19.08 -5.42 9.35
CA GLY A 376 -19.01 -6.63 10.17
C GLY A 376 -19.34 -7.86 9.35
N LYS A 377 -20.24 -8.70 9.88
CA LYS A 377 -20.70 -9.92 9.22
C LYS A 377 -21.57 -9.57 8.00
N PRO A 378 -21.49 -10.36 6.92
CA PRO A 378 -22.41 -10.24 5.79
C PRO A 378 -23.87 -10.26 6.25
N THR A 379 -24.23 -11.11 7.22
CA THR A 379 -25.59 -11.27 7.78
C THR A 379 -26.16 -10.01 8.46
N ALA A 380 -25.31 -9.11 8.95
CA ALA A 380 -25.70 -7.93 9.71
C ALA A 380 -25.80 -6.68 8.82
N LYS A 381 -26.69 -6.72 7.82
CA LYS A 381 -26.97 -5.62 6.90
C LYS A 381 -28.47 -5.33 6.83
N PRO A 382 -28.91 -4.05 6.86
CA PRO A 382 -30.34 -3.72 6.89
C PRO A 382 -31.13 -4.24 5.69
N TRP A 383 -30.51 -4.27 4.51
CA TRP A 383 -31.17 -4.75 3.29
C TRP A 383 -31.57 -6.23 3.35
N HIS A 384 -31.02 -7.03 4.26
CA HIS A 384 -31.49 -8.40 4.44
C HIS A 384 -32.95 -8.43 4.85
N ARG A 385 -33.39 -7.52 5.73
CA ARG A 385 -34.80 -7.49 6.17
C ARG A 385 -35.77 -7.33 5.00
N VAL A 386 -35.38 -6.55 3.99
CA VAL A 386 -36.27 -6.18 2.88
C VAL A 386 -36.11 -7.08 1.66
N LEU A 387 -34.94 -7.69 1.46
CA LEU A 387 -34.66 -8.52 0.28
C LEU A 387 -34.79 -10.02 0.55
N ASP A 388 -34.32 -10.48 1.71
CA ASP A 388 -34.11 -11.90 2.01
C ASP A 388 -35.43 -12.58 2.37
N ASP A 389 -35.68 -13.76 1.80
CA ASP A 389 -36.99 -14.44 1.93
C ASP A 389 -37.31 -14.84 3.38
N LYS A 390 -36.29 -15.10 4.20
CA LYS A 390 -36.45 -15.42 5.62
C LYS A 390 -37.10 -14.31 6.44
N TRP A 391 -37.05 -13.07 5.95
CA TRP A 391 -37.57 -11.88 6.64
C TRP A 391 -38.89 -11.37 6.04
N ARG A 392 -39.56 -12.14 5.16
CA ARG A 392 -40.85 -11.72 4.55
C ARG A 392 -41.94 -11.35 5.57
N ASP A 393 -41.94 -11.97 6.75
CA ASP A 393 -42.90 -11.64 7.81
C ASP A 393 -42.52 -10.40 8.64
N PHE A 394 -41.36 -9.79 8.34
CA PHE A 394 -40.82 -8.59 8.98
C PHE A 394 -40.81 -7.37 8.05
N TRP A 395 -41.17 -7.49 6.77
CA TRP A 395 -41.25 -6.39 5.80
C TRP A 395 -42.42 -6.61 4.81
N PRO A 396 -43.23 -5.60 4.45
CA PRO A 396 -43.05 -4.16 4.68
C PRO A 396 -43.58 -3.64 6.02
N SER A 397 -44.21 -4.49 6.83
CA SER A 397 -44.77 -4.06 8.11
C SER A 397 -43.69 -3.59 9.09
N ARG A 398 -43.94 -2.45 9.75
CA ARG A 398 -43.08 -1.87 10.79
C ARG A 398 -43.44 -2.32 12.21
N CYS A 399 -44.47 -3.17 12.39
CA CYS A 399 -44.94 -3.58 13.72
C CYS A 399 -43.97 -4.47 14.50
N ARG A 400 -42.93 -5.02 13.85
CA ARG A 400 -41.91 -5.89 14.44
C ARG A 400 -40.50 -5.28 14.40
N ASP A 401 -40.41 -3.96 14.31
CA ASP A 401 -39.12 -3.25 14.30
C ASP A 401 -38.30 -3.57 15.56
N ASP A 402 -38.91 -3.46 16.74
CA ASP A 402 -38.23 -3.72 18.02
C ASP A 402 -37.69 -5.16 18.11
N GLU A 403 -38.48 -6.14 17.68
CA GLU A 403 -38.06 -7.54 17.61
C GLU A 403 -36.86 -7.71 16.66
N TYR A 404 -36.94 -7.10 15.48
CA TYR A 404 -35.87 -7.16 14.49
C TYR A 404 -34.56 -6.52 14.98
N VAL A 405 -34.63 -5.43 15.75
CA VAL A 405 -33.46 -4.78 16.36
C VAL A 405 -32.68 -5.77 17.23
N HIS A 406 -33.38 -6.55 18.07
CA HIS A 406 -32.73 -7.57 18.89
C HIS A 406 -32.15 -8.71 18.04
N LEU A 407 -32.89 -9.21 17.05
CA LEU A 407 -32.39 -10.25 16.14
C LEU A 407 -31.16 -9.80 15.34
N PHE A 408 -31.13 -8.53 14.93
CA PHE A 408 -29.97 -7.94 14.27
C PHE A 408 -28.77 -7.84 15.23
N ALA A 409 -29.00 -7.45 16.49
CA ALA A 409 -27.95 -7.37 17.51
C ALA A 409 -27.31 -8.74 17.80
N GLU A 410 -28.09 -9.82 17.72
CA GLU A 410 -27.62 -11.20 17.92
C GLU A 410 -26.56 -11.67 16.92
N GLU A 411 -26.39 -10.98 15.79
CA GLU A 411 -25.29 -11.24 14.87
C GLU A 411 -23.92 -10.90 15.49
N PHE A 412 -23.87 -10.05 16.51
CA PHE A 412 -22.64 -9.59 17.15
C PHE A 412 -22.39 -10.30 18.48
N MET A 413 -21.23 -10.94 18.62
CA MET A 413 -20.86 -11.62 19.87
C MET A 413 -20.85 -10.65 21.07
N GLY A 414 -20.45 -9.39 20.87
CA GLY A 414 -20.46 -8.39 21.94
C GLY A 414 -21.85 -8.07 22.50
N TYR A 415 -22.93 -8.25 21.73
CA TYR A 415 -24.29 -8.11 22.26
C TYR A 415 -24.61 -9.24 23.25
N TRP A 416 -24.31 -10.49 22.87
CA TRP A 416 -24.50 -11.66 23.73
C TRP A 416 -23.70 -11.57 25.02
N LEU A 417 -22.45 -11.12 24.91
CA LEU A 417 -21.58 -10.92 26.06
C LEU A 417 -22.08 -9.73 26.89
N TRP A 418 -22.04 -8.51 26.38
CA TRP A 418 -22.09 -7.33 27.24
C TRP A 418 -23.50 -6.82 27.55
N VAL A 419 -24.48 -7.14 26.71
CA VAL A 419 -25.87 -6.70 26.88
C VAL A 419 -26.72 -7.82 27.45
N LYS A 420 -26.77 -8.98 26.78
CA LYS A 420 -27.55 -10.14 27.27
C LYS A 420 -26.90 -10.85 28.46
N ARG A 421 -25.59 -10.71 28.64
CA ARG A 421 -24.80 -11.45 29.65
C ARG A 421 -25.06 -12.96 29.58
N ASP A 422 -25.10 -13.49 28.36
CA ASP A 422 -25.41 -14.89 28.11
C ASP A 422 -24.26 -15.81 28.53
N ARG A 423 -24.51 -16.67 29.52
CA ARG A 423 -23.50 -17.55 30.11
C ARG A 423 -23.00 -18.62 29.15
N ALA A 424 -23.88 -19.19 28.32
CA ALA A 424 -23.48 -20.22 27.37
C ALA A 424 -22.54 -19.63 26.29
N LYS A 425 -22.86 -18.43 25.78
CA LYS A 425 -22.02 -17.70 24.84
C LYS A 425 -20.70 -17.28 25.48
N PHE A 426 -20.72 -16.78 26.71
CA PHE A 426 -19.51 -16.43 27.45
C PHE A 426 -18.54 -17.61 27.59
N GLU A 427 -19.02 -18.76 28.09
CA GLU A 427 -18.18 -19.96 28.25
C GLU A 427 -17.68 -20.48 26.90
N SER A 428 -18.53 -20.49 25.87
CA SER A 428 -18.11 -20.89 24.52
C SER A 428 -17.00 -20.00 23.96
N GLN A 429 -17.07 -18.68 24.20
CA GLN A 429 -16.09 -17.72 23.73
C GLN A 429 -14.76 -17.83 24.51
N LYS A 430 -14.82 -18.12 25.82
CA LYS A 430 -13.64 -18.35 26.66
C LYS A 430 -12.83 -19.58 26.22
N GLN A 431 -13.50 -20.58 25.66
CA GLN A 431 -12.87 -21.78 25.09
C GLN A 431 -12.20 -21.53 23.74
N VAL A 432 -12.49 -20.42 23.05
CA VAL A 432 -11.85 -20.07 21.78
C VAL A 432 -10.40 -19.66 22.02
N THR A 433 -9.47 -20.40 21.43
CA THR A 433 -8.02 -20.19 21.56
C THR A 433 -7.62 -18.78 21.09
N GLY A 434 -7.07 -17.97 22.00
CA GLY A 434 -6.64 -16.60 21.72
C GLY A 434 -7.69 -15.53 21.99
N SER A 435 -8.81 -15.84 22.66
CA SER A 435 -9.74 -14.83 23.18
C SER A 435 -9.17 -14.09 24.40
N TRP A 436 -8.18 -13.23 24.17
CA TRP A 436 -7.57 -12.39 25.19
C TRP A 436 -8.57 -11.43 25.85
N ASP A 437 -9.64 -11.07 25.13
CA ASP A 437 -10.72 -10.22 25.63
C ASP A 437 -11.44 -10.81 26.87
N LEU A 438 -11.44 -12.13 27.08
CA LEU A 438 -12.09 -12.76 28.24
C LEU A 438 -11.09 -13.33 29.25
N ALA A 439 -9.80 -13.02 29.09
CA ALA A 439 -8.74 -13.64 29.88
C ALA A 439 -8.86 -13.28 31.37
N GLY A 440 -8.97 -14.30 32.22
CA GLY A 440 -9.11 -14.14 33.67
C GLY A 440 -10.47 -13.63 34.13
N MET A 441 -11.44 -13.47 33.21
CA MET A 441 -12.80 -13.07 33.55
C MET A 441 -13.69 -14.29 33.85
N GLU A 442 -14.65 -14.09 34.73
CA GLU A 442 -15.71 -15.02 35.11
C GLU A 442 -17.04 -14.27 35.11
N LEU A 443 -18.11 -14.99 34.76
CA LEU A 443 -19.48 -14.51 34.87
C LEU A 443 -20.13 -15.25 36.05
N THR A 444 -20.47 -14.51 37.11
CA THR A 444 -21.04 -15.08 38.34
C THR A 444 -22.46 -15.60 38.12
N GLU A 445 -22.99 -16.36 39.08
CA GLU A 445 -24.39 -16.80 39.07
C GLU A 445 -25.38 -15.63 39.07
N ASP A 446 -25.00 -14.51 39.69
CA ASP A 446 -25.77 -13.27 39.73
C ASP A 446 -25.66 -12.43 38.44
N GLY A 447 -24.90 -12.89 37.44
CA GLY A 447 -24.74 -12.20 36.16
C GLY A 447 -23.76 -11.02 36.20
N GLU A 448 -22.83 -11.02 37.15
CA GLU A 448 -21.77 -10.02 37.25
C GLU A 448 -20.46 -10.52 36.65
N TYR A 449 -19.72 -9.61 36.01
CA TYR A 449 -18.38 -9.92 35.53
C TYR A 449 -17.36 -9.72 36.65
N CYS A 450 -16.55 -10.74 36.91
CA CYS A 450 -15.47 -10.67 37.88
C CYS A 450 -14.15 -11.04 37.22
N ARG A 451 -13.05 -10.47 37.70
CA ARG A 451 -11.69 -10.84 37.28
C ARG A 451 -10.79 -10.97 38.49
N THR A 452 -10.01 -12.05 38.54
CA THR A 452 -9.01 -12.21 39.60
C THR A 452 -7.70 -11.57 39.15
N SER A 453 -7.33 -10.45 39.77
CA SER A 453 -6.08 -9.74 39.49
C SER A 453 -5.23 -9.65 40.76
N LYS A 454 -3.98 -10.14 40.70
CA LYS A 454 -3.05 -10.16 41.85
C LYS A 454 -3.61 -10.80 43.14
N GLY A 455 -4.50 -11.79 43.00
CA GLY A 455 -5.11 -12.51 44.12
C GLY A 455 -6.33 -11.86 44.75
N TYR A 456 -6.81 -10.72 44.21
CA TYR A 456 -8.04 -10.06 44.66
C TYR A 456 -9.12 -10.13 43.57
N PRO A 457 -10.39 -10.41 43.93
CA PRO A 457 -11.51 -10.34 43.00
C PRO A 457 -11.85 -8.87 42.72
N GLU A 458 -11.85 -8.50 41.44
CA GLU A 458 -12.32 -7.22 40.91
C GLU A 458 -13.67 -7.44 40.22
N VAL A 459 -14.72 -6.75 40.66
CA VAL A 459 -16.00 -6.72 39.95
C VAL A 459 -15.90 -5.70 38.81
N LEU A 460 -16.18 -6.15 37.60
CA LEU A 460 -16.09 -5.38 36.37
C LEU A 460 -17.47 -4.82 36.02
N HIS A 461 -17.60 -3.51 36.12
CA HIS A 461 -18.86 -2.82 35.87
C HIS A 461 -18.94 -2.25 34.45
N ILE A 462 -19.99 -2.62 33.73
CA ILE A 462 -20.38 -2.01 32.45
C ILE A 462 -21.54 -1.05 32.76
N PRO A 463 -21.41 0.26 32.51
CA PRO A 463 -22.49 1.20 32.81
C PRO A 463 -23.75 0.91 31.99
N GLU A 464 -24.89 0.75 32.68
CA GLU A 464 -26.16 0.41 32.04
C GLU A 464 -26.60 1.45 30.99
N ALA A 465 -26.30 2.73 31.24
CA ALA A 465 -26.56 3.80 30.29
C ALA A 465 -25.86 3.60 28.94
N VAL A 466 -24.67 2.95 28.93
CA VAL A 466 -23.90 2.68 27.71
C VAL A 466 -24.54 1.50 26.95
N ASN A 467 -25.00 0.46 27.65
CA ASN A 467 -25.74 -0.66 27.05
C ASN A 467 -27.05 -0.18 26.42
N GLN A 468 -27.83 0.62 27.15
CA GLN A 468 -29.07 1.20 26.64
C GLN A 468 -28.80 2.14 25.47
N GLY A 469 -27.75 2.95 25.53
CA GLY A 469 -27.31 3.83 24.43
C GLY A 469 -27.00 3.06 23.15
N ALA A 470 -26.30 1.92 23.26
CA ALA A 470 -26.00 1.05 22.13
C ALA A 470 -27.27 0.53 21.44
N MET A 471 -28.25 0.07 22.21
CA MET A 471 -29.51 -0.44 21.66
C MET A 471 -30.40 0.68 21.09
N ASN A 472 -30.41 1.85 21.72
CA ASN A 472 -31.11 3.03 21.21
C ASN A 472 -30.56 3.47 19.86
N ILE A 473 -29.22 3.53 19.72
CA ILE A 473 -28.57 3.87 18.44
C ILE A 473 -28.86 2.83 17.38
N LEU A 474 -28.81 1.53 17.72
CA LEU A 474 -29.12 0.46 16.78
C LEU A 474 -30.57 0.55 16.26
N SER A 475 -31.53 0.79 17.16
CA SER A 475 -32.93 0.99 16.81
C SER A 475 -33.10 2.21 15.90
N LEU A 476 -32.51 3.35 16.28
CA LEU A 476 -32.56 4.59 15.52
C LEU A 476 -32.00 4.44 14.10
N CYS A 477 -30.81 3.84 13.95
CA CYS A 477 -30.17 3.74 12.64
C CYS A 477 -30.91 2.76 11.72
N LEU A 478 -31.41 1.65 12.26
CA LEU A 478 -32.21 0.68 11.50
C LEU A 478 -33.53 1.31 11.06
N SER A 479 -34.25 1.96 11.97
CA SER A 479 -35.50 2.67 11.63
C SER A 479 -35.27 3.67 10.51
N LYS A 480 -34.24 4.52 10.62
CA LYS A 480 -33.95 5.54 9.60
C LYS A 480 -33.56 4.92 8.26
N TRP A 481 -32.85 3.79 8.25
CA TRP A 481 -32.56 3.07 7.01
C TRP A 481 -33.85 2.57 6.35
N PHE A 482 -34.75 1.97 7.12
CA PHE A 482 -36.04 1.47 6.64
C PHE A 482 -36.98 2.59 6.18
N ASP A 483 -36.99 3.74 6.87
CA ASP A 483 -37.78 4.91 6.47
C ASP A 483 -37.33 5.44 5.11
N ILE A 484 -36.02 5.50 4.87
CA ILE A 484 -35.46 5.91 3.58
C ILE A 484 -35.79 4.87 2.50
N TYR A 485 -35.65 3.58 2.80
CA TYR A 485 -36.01 2.53 1.84
C TYR A 485 -37.48 2.57 1.44
N ALA A 486 -38.41 2.70 2.40
CA ALA A 486 -39.84 2.83 2.11
C ALA A 486 -40.13 4.11 1.32
N SER A 487 -39.50 5.24 1.68
CA SER A 487 -39.66 6.48 0.92
C SER A 487 -39.15 6.35 -0.52
N LEU A 488 -38.08 5.58 -0.75
CA LEU A 488 -37.57 5.32 -2.10
C LEU A 488 -38.60 4.57 -2.94
N GLU A 489 -39.31 3.59 -2.38
CA GLU A 489 -40.39 2.89 -3.10
C GLU A 489 -41.51 3.86 -3.51
N GLU A 490 -41.89 4.76 -2.61
CA GLU A 490 -42.88 5.81 -2.87
C GLU A 490 -42.41 6.82 -3.94
N GLU A 491 -41.20 7.38 -3.79
CA GLU A 491 -40.61 8.36 -4.71
C GLU A 491 -40.41 7.78 -6.12
N LEU A 492 -40.05 6.50 -6.20
CA LEU A 492 -39.80 5.83 -7.48
C LEU A 492 -41.08 5.25 -8.10
N GLY A 493 -42.14 5.07 -7.31
CA GLY A 493 -43.39 4.46 -7.74
C GLY A 493 -43.24 3.00 -8.15
N ILE A 494 -42.31 2.26 -7.53
CA ILE A 494 -42.01 0.85 -7.85
C ILE A 494 -41.90 0.03 -6.57
N ASP A 495 -42.23 -1.27 -6.67
CA ASP A 495 -41.77 -2.27 -5.70
C ASP A 495 -40.26 -2.48 -5.94
N LEU A 496 -39.45 -1.93 -5.03
CA LEU A 496 -38.01 -1.91 -5.21
C LEU A 496 -37.43 -3.31 -5.07
N ARG A 497 -37.97 -4.14 -4.17
CA ARG A 497 -37.55 -5.54 -4.04
C ARG A 497 -37.76 -6.30 -5.34
N SER A 498 -38.96 -6.28 -5.90
CA SER A 498 -39.28 -7.00 -7.13
C SER A 498 -38.45 -6.48 -8.32
N SER A 499 -38.23 -5.16 -8.39
CA SER A 499 -37.38 -4.54 -9.42
C SER A 499 -35.92 -4.96 -9.30
N LEU A 500 -35.38 -5.02 -8.08
CA LEU A 500 -34.00 -5.41 -7.84
C LEU A 500 -33.77 -6.90 -8.13
N MET A 501 -34.69 -7.76 -7.69
CA MET A 501 -34.59 -9.19 -7.92
C MET A 501 -34.73 -9.54 -9.40
N SER A 502 -35.68 -8.93 -10.13
CA SER A 502 -35.85 -9.20 -11.56
C SER A 502 -34.64 -8.78 -12.41
N ALA A 503 -34.06 -7.60 -12.12
CA ALA A 503 -32.86 -7.12 -12.81
C ALA A 503 -31.61 -7.98 -12.52
N GLY A 504 -31.50 -8.56 -11.33
CA GLY A 504 -30.38 -9.44 -10.95
C GLY A 504 -30.37 -10.80 -11.68
N HIS A 505 -31.53 -11.25 -12.18
CA HIS A 505 -31.63 -12.48 -12.97
C HIS A 505 -31.35 -12.26 -14.46
N CYS A 506 -31.26 -11.01 -14.91
CA CYS A 506 -30.90 -10.69 -16.28
C CYS A 506 -29.39 -10.90 -16.42
N LYS A 507 -29.00 -12.06 -17.00
CA LYS A 507 -27.58 -12.43 -17.14
C LYS A 507 -26.80 -11.27 -17.76
N PRO A 508 -25.75 -10.73 -17.10
CA PRO A 508 -24.80 -9.89 -17.80
C PRO A 508 -24.24 -10.70 -18.97
N SER A 509 -23.97 -10.03 -20.10
CA SER A 509 -23.19 -10.66 -21.18
C SER A 509 -21.94 -11.24 -20.54
N PRO A 510 -21.58 -12.50 -20.83
CA PRO A 510 -20.37 -13.08 -20.25
C PRO A 510 -19.21 -12.14 -20.58
N ALA A 511 -18.56 -11.62 -19.54
CA ALA A 511 -17.28 -10.95 -19.69
C ALA A 511 -16.38 -11.91 -20.48
N PRO A 512 -15.61 -11.42 -21.47
CA PRO A 512 -14.71 -12.29 -22.21
C PRO A 512 -13.80 -12.96 -21.19
N THR A 513 -13.94 -14.28 -21.07
CA THR A 513 -12.98 -15.11 -20.35
C THR A 513 -11.69 -15.02 -21.14
N LEU A 514 -10.86 -14.03 -20.82
CA LEU A 514 -9.48 -13.97 -21.29
C LEU A 514 -8.73 -15.10 -20.56
N SER A 515 -8.90 -16.32 -21.05
CA SER A 515 -7.90 -17.36 -20.89
C SER A 515 -6.74 -16.97 -21.79
N MET A 516 -5.95 -16.00 -21.33
CA MET A 516 -4.60 -15.83 -21.86
C MET A 516 -3.87 -17.17 -21.60
N PRO A 517 -3.14 -17.70 -22.59
CA PRO A 517 -2.31 -18.87 -22.36
C PRO A 517 -1.42 -18.54 -21.17
N ARG A 518 -1.52 -19.33 -20.11
CA ARG A 518 -0.51 -19.29 -19.05
C ARG A 518 0.82 -19.51 -19.74
N THR A 519 1.62 -18.45 -19.82
CA THR A 519 3.07 -18.59 -19.96
C THR A 519 3.52 -19.23 -18.66
N GLU A 520 3.40 -20.56 -18.60
CA GLU A 520 3.98 -21.36 -17.55
C GLU A 520 5.50 -21.24 -17.65
N THR A 521 6.14 -21.12 -16.48
CA THR A 521 7.60 -21.02 -16.24
C THR A 521 8.30 -19.66 -16.39
N LEU A 522 7.67 -18.58 -15.89
CA LEU A 522 8.43 -17.50 -15.22
C LEU A 522 8.16 -17.60 -13.72
N LEU A 523 9.23 -17.71 -12.92
CA LEU A 523 9.29 -18.00 -11.48
C LEU A 523 8.18 -17.30 -10.65
N LYS A 524 7.00 -17.92 -10.53
CA LYS A 524 5.91 -17.51 -9.63
C LYS A 524 6.14 -17.91 -8.17
N HIS A 525 7.29 -18.51 -7.87
CA HIS A 525 7.54 -19.15 -6.58
C HIS A 525 8.60 -18.45 -5.73
N THR A 526 9.02 -17.22 -6.05
CA THR A 526 9.91 -16.46 -5.15
C THR A 526 9.09 -15.66 -4.14
N ALA A 527 9.28 -15.92 -2.84
CA ALA A 527 8.70 -15.14 -1.75
C ALA A 527 9.79 -14.50 -0.91
N TRP A 528 9.55 -13.26 -0.46
CA TRP A 528 10.41 -12.61 0.52
C TRP A 528 10.24 -13.30 1.88
N ARG A 529 11.32 -13.88 2.42
CA ARG A 529 11.33 -14.51 3.74
C ARG A 529 12.34 -13.85 4.66
N ARG A 530 11.98 -13.71 5.93
CA ARG A 530 12.87 -13.22 6.98
C ARG A 530 13.49 -14.42 7.71
N THR A 531 14.82 -14.44 7.87
CA THR A 531 15.45 -15.48 8.71
C THR A 531 15.02 -15.29 10.16
N SER A 532 14.75 -16.39 10.86
CA SER A 532 13.98 -16.49 12.12
C SER A 532 14.55 -15.75 13.35
N ARG A 533 15.60 -14.95 13.19
CA ARG A 533 16.24 -14.17 14.26
C ARG A 533 16.44 -12.69 13.90
N GLY A 534 15.46 -12.08 13.25
CA GLY A 534 15.50 -10.65 12.95
C GLY A 534 16.53 -10.25 11.89
N GLY A 535 16.77 -11.14 10.92
CA GLY A 535 17.66 -10.86 9.79
C GLY A 535 17.00 -10.10 8.64
N TRP A 536 17.76 -9.94 7.55
CA TRP A 536 17.33 -9.37 6.28
C TRP A 536 16.19 -10.19 5.67
N TRP A 537 15.30 -9.51 4.94
CA TRP A 537 14.42 -10.18 4.00
C TRP A 537 15.27 -10.68 2.82
N VAL A 538 15.16 -11.97 2.53
CA VAL A 538 15.83 -12.64 1.42
C VAL A 538 14.77 -13.24 0.51
N GLU A 539 14.93 -13.11 -0.80
CA GLU A 539 14.13 -13.85 -1.77
C GLU A 539 14.45 -15.34 -1.60
N ALA A 540 13.43 -16.16 -1.35
CA ALA A 540 13.54 -17.60 -1.23
C ALA A 540 12.45 -18.26 -2.06
N GLU A 541 12.73 -19.42 -2.66
CA GLU A 541 11.67 -20.22 -3.27
C GLU A 541 10.68 -20.71 -2.20
N LYS A 542 9.37 -20.57 -2.48
CA LYS A 542 8.31 -21.27 -1.75
C LYS A 542 8.49 -22.77 -2.01
N SER A 543 8.97 -23.52 -1.03
CA SER A 543 8.81 -24.96 -1.03
C SER A 543 7.38 -25.28 -0.56
N ASP A 544 6.61 -26.00 -1.38
CA ASP A 544 5.23 -26.40 -1.04
C ASP A 544 5.16 -27.38 0.14
N LYS A 545 6.31 -27.86 0.62
CA LYS A 545 6.46 -28.68 1.82
C LYS A 545 7.70 -28.19 2.54
N GLY A 546 7.69 -28.15 3.88
CA GLY A 546 8.73 -27.55 4.73
C GLY A 546 10.11 -28.22 4.70
N GLU A 547 10.63 -28.57 3.53
CA GLU A 547 12.01 -29.01 3.31
C GLU A 547 12.96 -27.81 3.20
N GLN A 548 14.21 -28.04 3.60
CA GLN A 548 15.27 -27.04 3.62
C GLN A 548 15.42 -26.38 2.24
N SER A 549 15.29 -25.05 2.19
CA SER A 549 15.50 -24.27 0.97
C SER A 549 16.92 -24.49 0.46
N ASN A 550 17.07 -24.93 -0.79
CA ASN A 550 18.36 -24.86 -1.47
C ASN A 550 18.84 -23.40 -1.46
N ALA A 551 20.09 -23.16 -1.06
CA ALA A 551 20.68 -21.83 -1.08
C ALA A 551 20.82 -21.39 -2.55
N LEU A 552 19.90 -20.54 -3.01
CA LEU A 552 19.99 -19.90 -4.32
C LEU A 552 20.89 -18.66 -4.20
N ASN A 553 21.87 -18.56 -5.09
CA ASN A 553 22.77 -17.43 -5.19
C ASN A 553 22.22 -16.43 -6.21
N LYS A 554 22.04 -15.17 -5.78
CA LYS A 554 21.62 -14.08 -6.65
C LYS A 554 22.83 -13.45 -7.34
N LEU A 555 22.73 -13.37 -8.66
CA LEU A 555 23.70 -12.78 -9.56
C LEU A 555 23.13 -11.48 -10.08
N THR A 556 23.92 -10.40 -10.09
CA THR A 556 23.49 -9.10 -10.63
C THR A 556 24.58 -8.48 -11.48
N ALA A 557 24.23 -8.05 -12.69
CA ALA A 557 25.06 -7.22 -13.55
C ALA A 557 24.35 -5.88 -13.75
N THR A 558 25.03 -4.77 -13.47
CA THR A 558 24.53 -3.42 -13.68
C THR A 558 25.59 -2.57 -14.35
N CYS A 559 25.18 -1.68 -15.24
CA CYS A 559 26.03 -0.63 -15.75
C CYS A 559 25.21 0.60 -16.14
N GLY A 560 25.87 1.75 -16.19
CA GLY A 560 25.20 2.99 -16.54
C GLY A 560 26.13 4.11 -16.96
N ILE A 561 25.55 5.08 -17.66
CA ILE A 561 26.20 6.29 -18.14
C ILE A 561 25.43 7.50 -17.61
N SER A 562 26.16 8.46 -17.05
CA SER A 562 25.66 9.79 -16.67
C SER A 562 26.50 10.87 -17.35
N LEU A 563 26.12 12.15 -17.17
CA LEU A 563 26.83 13.28 -17.77
C LEU A 563 28.31 13.38 -17.36
N ASP A 564 28.66 12.98 -16.13
CA ASP A 564 30.02 13.16 -15.56
C ASP A 564 30.76 11.83 -15.28
N SER A 565 30.07 10.69 -15.37
CA SER A 565 30.63 9.40 -14.94
C SER A 565 29.89 8.23 -15.55
N LYS A 566 30.61 7.14 -15.74
CA LYS A 566 30.09 5.84 -16.15
C LYS A 566 30.40 4.83 -15.05
N PHE A 567 29.65 3.72 -14.97
CA PHE A 567 29.89 2.70 -13.95
C PHE A 567 29.52 1.29 -14.43
N VAL A 568 30.15 0.31 -13.78
CA VAL A 568 29.88 -1.12 -13.91
C VAL A 568 29.90 -1.76 -12.53
N SER A 569 28.96 -2.67 -12.26
CA SER A 569 28.95 -3.50 -11.05
C SER A 569 28.47 -4.92 -11.40
N LEU A 570 29.34 -5.91 -11.17
CA LEU A 570 29.11 -7.33 -11.41
C LEU A 570 29.22 -8.11 -10.10
N ARG A 571 28.12 -8.66 -9.61
CA ARG A 571 28.02 -9.25 -8.27
C ARG A 571 27.46 -10.66 -8.31
N ASP A 572 28.05 -11.52 -7.50
CA ASP A 572 27.48 -12.81 -7.12
C ASP A 572 27.51 -12.95 -5.59
N SER A 573 27.09 -14.11 -5.07
CA SER A 573 27.04 -14.39 -3.63
C SER A 573 28.39 -14.37 -2.93
N THR A 574 29.48 -14.52 -3.68
CA THR A 574 30.84 -14.71 -3.15
C THR A 574 31.77 -13.54 -3.45
N SER A 575 31.46 -12.71 -4.45
CA SER A 575 32.38 -11.71 -4.95
C SER A 575 31.69 -10.54 -5.67
N ILE A 576 32.31 -9.37 -5.58
CA ILE A 576 31.83 -8.11 -6.15
C ILE A 576 32.96 -7.49 -6.97
N PHE A 577 32.67 -7.09 -8.21
CA PHE A 577 33.52 -6.23 -9.02
C PHE A 577 32.78 -4.92 -9.28
N GLU A 578 33.43 -3.79 -9.03
CA GLU A 578 32.88 -2.46 -9.31
C GLU A 578 33.93 -1.54 -9.91
N GLU A 579 33.54 -0.77 -10.92
CA GLU A 579 34.37 0.27 -11.51
C GLU A 579 33.49 1.48 -11.83
N SER A 580 33.99 2.68 -11.55
CA SER A 580 33.28 3.92 -11.83
C SER A 580 34.25 5.05 -12.18
N GLY A 581 33.92 5.83 -13.20
CA GLY A 581 34.70 6.98 -13.63
C GLY A 581 34.27 7.49 -14.99
N PRO A 582 34.80 8.64 -15.43
CA PRO A 582 34.48 9.20 -16.75
C PRO A 582 34.99 8.32 -17.90
N ASP A 583 36.08 7.59 -17.66
CA ASP A 583 36.79 6.79 -18.66
C ASP A 583 36.30 5.32 -18.73
N VAL A 584 35.28 4.95 -17.95
CA VAL A 584 34.75 3.58 -17.93
C VAL A 584 33.94 3.32 -19.19
N SER A 585 34.51 2.59 -20.15
CA SER A 585 33.86 2.19 -21.41
C SER A 585 34.30 0.79 -21.83
N GLY A 586 33.62 0.19 -22.80
CA GLY A 586 33.95 -1.13 -23.34
C GLY A 586 33.22 -2.29 -22.65
N LEU A 587 33.77 -3.48 -22.79
CA LEU A 587 33.20 -4.76 -22.35
C LEU A 587 33.82 -5.22 -21.02
N PHE A 588 32.97 -5.52 -20.05
CA PHE A 588 33.33 -6.07 -18.75
C PHE A 588 32.69 -7.45 -18.59
N VAL A 589 33.51 -8.46 -18.30
CA VAL A 589 33.05 -9.84 -18.13
C VAL A 589 33.64 -10.48 -16.89
N LYS A 590 32.81 -11.26 -16.20
CA LYS A 590 33.17 -11.90 -14.92
C LYS A 590 32.54 -13.30 -14.86
N LEU A 591 33.31 -14.30 -14.44
CA LEU A 591 32.75 -15.61 -14.10
C LEU A 591 32.27 -15.61 -12.65
N GLN A 592 31.13 -16.26 -12.38
CA GLN A 592 30.65 -16.45 -11.02
C GLN A 592 31.74 -17.08 -10.14
N GLY A 593 31.96 -16.52 -8.95
CA GLY A 593 32.97 -17.00 -8.01
C GLY A 593 34.34 -16.33 -8.14
N GLN A 594 34.60 -15.58 -9.22
CA GLN A 594 35.87 -14.86 -9.40
C GLN A 594 35.80 -13.44 -8.84
N THR A 595 36.84 -12.99 -8.14
CA THR A 595 36.89 -11.64 -7.57
C THR A 595 37.21 -10.54 -8.57
N ALA A 596 37.85 -10.89 -9.70
CA ALA A 596 38.21 -9.94 -10.76
C ALA A 596 37.30 -10.08 -11.98
N ALA A 597 36.98 -8.96 -12.62
CA ALA A 597 36.43 -8.94 -13.97
C ALA A 597 37.54 -8.69 -15.00
N ARG A 598 37.34 -9.15 -16.23
CA ARG A 598 38.14 -8.75 -17.39
C ARG A 598 37.48 -7.57 -18.08
N HIS A 599 38.30 -6.59 -18.42
CA HIS A 599 37.90 -5.39 -19.15
C HIS A 599 38.56 -5.40 -20.53
N PHE A 600 37.75 -5.24 -21.58
CA PHE A 600 38.19 -5.10 -22.96
C PHE A 600 37.74 -3.75 -23.49
N ARG A 601 38.69 -2.93 -23.96
CA ARG A 601 38.37 -1.72 -24.71
C ARG A 601 37.88 -2.12 -26.09
N LEU A 602 36.80 -1.49 -26.55
CA LEU A 602 36.16 -1.82 -27.84
C LEU A 602 36.53 -0.83 -28.94
N ASP A 603 37.61 -0.08 -28.72
CA ASP A 603 38.05 1.04 -29.55
C ASP A 603 38.87 0.58 -30.77
N SER A 604 39.11 -0.73 -30.91
CA SER A 604 39.84 -1.36 -32.02
C SER A 604 38.96 -2.42 -32.70
N GLU A 605 38.99 -2.49 -34.03
CA GLU A 605 38.32 -3.57 -34.80
C GLU A 605 38.86 -4.98 -34.49
N ASP A 606 39.99 -5.08 -33.78
CA ASP A 606 40.58 -6.34 -33.35
C ASP A 606 39.88 -6.92 -32.10
N LEU A 607 38.97 -7.87 -32.32
CA LEU A 607 38.29 -8.63 -31.27
C LEU A 607 39.02 -9.91 -30.85
N THR A 608 40.24 -10.15 -31.36
CA THR A 608 41.05 -11.34 -31.05
C THR A 608 41.21 -11.58 -29.53
N PRO A 609 41.47 -10.56 -28.69
CA PRO A 609 41.56 -10.76 -27.23
C PRO A 609 40.25 -11.25 -26.59
N VAL A 610 39.10 -10.76 -27.08
CA VAL A 610 37.77 -11.20 -26.61
C VAL A 610 37.53 -12.64 -27.03
N GLN A 611 37.86 -13.00 -28.28
CA GLN A 611 37.74 -14.36 -28.80
C GLN A 611 38.59 -15.36 -28.01
N PHE A 612 39.84 -15.02 -27.70
CA PHE A 612 40.72 -15.85 -26.87
C PHE A 612 40.14 -16.05 -25.46
N TRP A 613 39.57 -15.00 -24.86
CA TRP A 613 38.95 -15.12 -23.56
C TRP A 613 37.70 -16.01 -23.59
N VAL A 614 36.81 -15.81 -24.56
CA VAL A 614 35.60 -16.62 -24.77
C VAL A 614 35.95 -18.10 -24.96
N ALA A 615 36.96 -18.41 -25.77
CA ALA A 615 37.43 -19.77 -26.00
C ALA A 615 37.98 -20.45 -24.73
N GLY A 616 38.42 -19.65 -23.75
CA GLY A 616 38.90 -20.13 -22.45
C GLY A 616 37.82 -20.27 -21.37
N VAL A 617 36.56 -19.88 -21.64
CA VAL A 617 35.47 -20.02 -20.66
C VAL A 617 34.98 -21.48 -20.62
N PRO A 618 34.99 -22.15 -19.45
CA PRO A 618 34.52 -23.53 -19.35
C PRO A 618 33.03 -23.66 -19.70
N PRO A 619 32.62 -24.71 -20.44
CA PRO A 619 31.20 -25.01 -20.64
C PRO A 619 30.46 -25.14 -19.29
N GLY A 620 29.26 -24.57 -19.20
CA GLY A 620 28.42 -24.56 -18.00
C GLY A 620 28.72 -23.43 -16.99
N ALA A 621 29.80 -22.66 -17.20
CA ALA A 621 30.14 -21.53 -16.33
C ALA A 621 29.13 -20.39 -16.45
N THR A 622 28.72 -19.80 -15.31
CA THR A 622 27.93 -18.56 -15.31
C THR A 622 28.82 -17.38 -15.66
N VAL A 623 28.40 -16.58 -16.64
CA VAL A 623 29.07 -15.35 -17.05
C VAL A 623 28.18 -14.14 -16.77
N LEU A 624 28.75 -13.13 -16.12
CA LEU A 624 28.15 -11.81 -15.94
C LEU A 624 28.84 -10.85 -16.91
N VAL A 625 28.04 -10.10 -17.67
CA VAL A 625 28.48 -9.21 -18.74
C VAL A 625 27.89 -7.83 -18.53
N ALA A 626 28.73 -6.80 -18.67
CA ALA A 626 28.31 -5.41 -18.78
C ALA A 626 29.06 -4.73 -19.92
N MET A 627 28.36 -3.96 -20.74
CA MET A 627 28.94 -3.12 -21.78
C MET A 627 28.55 -1.67 -21.56
N VAL A 628 29.51 -0.78 -21.76
CA VAL A 628 29.35 0.66 -21.52
C VAL A 628 29.92 1.45 -22.68
N ASP A 629 29.06 2.27 -23.29
CA ASP A 629 29.40 3.24 -24.33
C ASP A 629 30.11 2.62 -25.55
N ALA A 630 29.64 1.44 -25.97
CA ALA A 630 30.06 0.80 -27.22
C ALA A 630 29.26 1.38 -28.39
N ASP A 631 29.91 1.68 -29.51
CA ASP A 631 29.20 2.06 -30.73
C ASP A 631 28.42 0.88 -31.32
N ALA A 632 27.39 1.18 -32.12
CA ALA A 632 26.47 0.17 -32.64
C ALA A 632 27.14 -0.88 -33.55
N ALA A 633 28.21 -0.53 -34.27
CA ALA A 633 28.93 -1.45 -35.14
C ALA A 633 29.80 -2.42 -34.33
N SER A 634 30.53 -1.90 -33.34
CA SER A 634 31.30 -2.70 -32.38
C SER A 634 30.41 -3.61 -31.54
N LEU A 635 29.22 -3.14 -31.16
CA LEU A 635 28.26 -3.90 -30.37
C LEU A 635 27.79 -5.18 -31.07
N ASP A 636 27.41 -5.09 -32.35
CA ASP A 636 26.99 -6.27 -33.13
C ASP A 636 28.13 -7.29 -33.30
N ALA A 637 29.34 -6.82 -33.61
CA ALA A 637 30.51 -7.68 -33.74
C ALA A 637 30.88 -8.39 -32.43
N VAL A 638 30.83 -7.67 -31.31
CA VAL A 638 31.11 -8.22 -29.97
C VAL A 638 30.05 -9.23 -29.55
N LEU A 639 28.76 -8.97 -29.79
CA LEU A 639 27.68 -9.91 -29.45
C LEU A 639 27.83 -11.24 -30.21
N ARG A 640 28.29 -11.21 -31.48
CA ARG A 640 28.61 -12.45 -32.23
C ARG A 640 29.75 -13.23 -31.60
N VAL A 641 30.80 -12.55 -31.12
CA VAL A 641 31.92 -13.18 -30.42
C VAL A 641 31.50 -13.76 -29.07
N LEU A 642 30.59 -13.11 -28.36
CA LEU A 642 30.06 -13.57 -27.06
C LEU A 642 28.97 -14.65 -27.19
N ALA A 643 28.48 -14.92 -28.40
CA ALA A 643 27.40 -15.88 -28.64
C ALA A 643 27.63 -17.29 -28.00
N PRO A 644 28.84 -17.86 -27.97
CA PRO A 644 29.10 -19.14 -27.27
C PRO A 644 28.85 -19.08 -25.75
N LEU A 645 28.74 -17.89 -25.17
CA LEU A 645 28.47 -17.67 -23.74
C LEU A 645 26.97 -17.58 -23.41
N GLY A 646 26.09 -17.79 -24.40
CA GLY A 646 24.65 -17.68 -24.22
C GLY A 646 24.13 -16.23 -24.14
N VAL A 647 24.94 -15.25 -24.56
CA VAL A 647 24.51 -13.85 -24.68
C VAL A 647 23.59 -13.69 -25.92
N PRO A 648 22.56 -12.83 -25.88
CA PRO A 648 21.67 -12.63 -27.03
C PRO A 648 22.41 -12.26 -28.31
N LYS A 649 22.06 -12.94 -29.41
CA LYS A 649 22.61 -12.72 -30.75
C LYS A 649 21.93 -11.57 -31.50
N GLN A 650 20.72 -11.19 -31.10
CA GLN A 650 19.97 -10.12 -31.75
C GLN A 650 20.50 -8.75 -31.29
N PRO A 651 20.71 -7.81 -32.22
CA PRO A 651 21.20 -6.48 -31.88
C PRO A 651 20.12 -5.71 -31.08
N PRO A 652 20.52 -4.96 -30.03
CA PRO A 652 19.59 -4.14 -29.26
C PRO A 652 19.15 -2.88 -30.03
N PRO A 653 18.18 -2.09 -29.50
CA PRO A 653 17.74 -0.84 -30.14
C PRO A 653 18.91 0.09 -30.46
N SER A 654 18.80 0.84 -31.57
CA SER A 654 19.90 1.67 -32.11
C SER A 654 20.38 2.80 -31.20
N ASN A 655 19.60 3.20 -30.19
CA ASN A 655 19.97 4.19 -29.18
C ASN A 655 20.65 3.60 -27.93
N THR A 656 20.94 2.30 -27.93
CA THR A 656 21.58 1.61 -26.80
C THR A 656 22.99 2.13 -26.58
N ARG A 657 23.30 2.47 -25.32
CA ARG A 657 24.65 2.82 -24.90
C ARG A 657 25.17 1.94 -23.77
N VAL A 658 24.29 1.24 -23.06
CA VAL A 658 24.66 0.29 -22.01
C VAL A 658 23.89 -1.02 -22.15
N LEU A 659 24.55 -2.12 -21.82
CA LEU A 659 23.95 -3.46 -21.83
C LEU A 659 24.45 -4.27 -20.63
N SER A 660 23.56 -5.00 -19.98
CA SER A 660 23.89 -5.96 -18.93
C SER A 660 23.30 -7.32 -19.27
N CYS A 661 24.06 -8.40 -19.06
CA CYS A 661 23.61 -9.76 -19.31
C CYS A 661 24.20 -10.75 -18.29
N ILE A 662 23.43 -11.76 -17.92
CA ILE A 662 23.88 -12.93 -17.14
C ILE A 662 23.42 -14.17 -17.89
N SER A 663 24.37 -15.06 -18.21
CA SER A 663 24.10 -16.27 -18.98
C SER A 663 25.06 -17.42 -18.64
N VAL A 664 24.92 -18.56 -19.32
CA VAL A 664 25.69 -19.79 -19.06
C VAL A 664 26.44 -20.22 -20.32
N ALA A 665 27.75 -20.43 -20.21
CA ALA A 665 28.57 -20.81 -21.35
C ALA A 665 28.17 -22.17 -21.96
N GLY A 666 28.13 -22.26 -23.29
CA GLY A 666 27.72 -23.46 -24.02
C GLY A 666 26.20 -23.66 -24.13
N SER A 667 25.39 -22.74 -23.61
CA SER A 667 23.94 -22.76 -23.82
C SER A 667 23.59 -22.29 -25.23
N ASP A 668 22.85 -23.09 -25.99
CA ASP A 668 22.28 -22.61 -27.24
C ASP A 668 21.01 -21.80 -26.94
N ALA A 669 20.84 -20.64 -27.58
CA ALA A 669 19.69 -19.74 -27.35
C ALA A 669 18.33 -20.37 -27.76
N SER A 670 18.36 -21.59 -28.30
CA SER A 670 17.22 -22.42 -28.70
C SER A 670 16.77 -23.41 -27.61
N GLN A 671 17.53 -23.58 -26.52
CA GLN A 671 17.18 -24.41 -25.37
C GLN A 671 16.82 -23.52 -24.16
N ASP A 672 15.91 -24.01 -23.31
CA ASP A 672 15.45 -23.40 -22.05
C ASP A 672 16.59 -23.24 -21.02
N VAL A 673 17.55 -22.36 -21.31
CA VAL A 673 18.65 -22.03 -20.41
C VAL A 673 18.40 -20.64 -19.81
N PRO A 674 18.51 -20.48 -18.47
CA PRO A 674 18.26 -19.21 -17.81
C PRO A 674 19.25 -18.13 -18.26
N CYS A 675 18.74 -17.12 -18.96
CA CYS A 675 19.46 -15.90 -19.28
C CYS A 675 18.66 -14.66 -18.82
N ALA A 676 19.36 -13.65 -18.32
CA ALA A 676 18.79 -12.35 -17.99
C ALA A 676 19.57 -11.28 -18.76
N ASN A 677 18.90 -10.36 -19.42
CA ASN A 677 19.56 -9.29 -20.17
C ASN A 677 18.71 -8.02 -20.19
N HIS A 678 19.38 -6.87 -20.33
CA HIS A 678 18.75 -5.56 -20.45
C HIS A 678 19.70 -4.62 -21.19
N ALA A 679 19.18 -3.78 -22.08
CA ALA A 679 19.91 -2.77 -22.84
C ALA A 679 19.14 -1.44 -22.81
N SER A 680 19.84 -0.32 -22.62
CA SER A 680 19.25 1.02 -22.50
C SER A 680 20.21 2.13 -22.99
N PRO A 681 19.74 3.35 -23.27
CA PRO A 681 20.61 4.51 -23.52
C PRO A 681 21.40 5.00 -22.29
N ASP A 682 20.97 4.65 -21.08
CA ASP A 682 21.45 5.26 -19.82
C ASP A 682 21.81 4.24 -18.72
N VAL A 683 20.94 3.28 -18.39
CA VAL A 683 21.18 2.28 -17.34
C VAL A 683 20.67 0.90 -17.76
N ALA A 684 21.51 -0.12 -17.62
CA ALA A 684 21.16 -1.52 -17.83
C ALA A 684 21.32 -2.34 -16.54
N TYR A 685 20.44 -3.33 -16.36
CA TYR A 685 20.40 -4.21 -15.19
C TYR A 685 19.92 -5.62 -15.58
N ALA A 686 20.71 -6.62 -15.25
CA ALA A 686 20.33 -8.03 -15.33
C ALA A 686 20.48 -8.69 -13.95
N SER A 687 19.55 -9.57 -13.60
CA SER A 687 19.59 -10.34 -12.36
C SER A 687 19.13 -11.77 -12.61
N LEU A 688 19.82 -12.74 -12.01
CA LEU A 688 19.52 -14.15 -12.15
C LEU A 688 19.70 -14.89 -10.81
N LEU A 689 18.79 -15.79 -10.46
CA LEU A 689 18.92 -16.71 -9.33
C LEU A 689 19.45 -18.05 -9.82
N ARG A 690 20.48 -18.61 -9.18
CA ARG A 690 21.05 -19.92 -9.54
C ARG A 690 21.34 -20.75 -8.29
N ALA A 691 20.98 -22.03 -8.31
CA ALA A 691 21.37 -22.98 -7.26
C ALA A 691 22.89 -23.19 -7.25
N GLU A 692 23.47 -23.40 -6.06
CA GLU A 692 24.87 -23.82 -5.97
C GLU A 692 25.06 -25.15 -6.71
N SER A 693 25.96 -25.17 -7.70
CA SER A 693 26.47 -26.42 -8.22
C SER A 693 27.21 -27.10 -7.07
N ARG A 694 26.70 -28.23 -6.56
CA ARG A 694 27.45 -29.09 -5.66
C ARG A 694 28.73 -29.50 -6.40
N SER A 695 29.87 -29.01 -5.91
CA SER A 695 31.19 -29.48 -6.33
C SER A 695 31.41 -30.93 -5.93
#